data_AF-A0A517VN48-F1
#
_entry.id   AF-A0A517VN48-F1
#
_cell.length_a   1.000
_cell.length_b   1.000
_cell.length_c   1.000
_cell.angle_alpha   90.00
_cell.angle_beta   90.00
_cell.angle_gamma   90.00
#
_symmetry.space_group_name_H-M   'P 1'
#
loop_
_entity.id
_entity.type
_entity.pdbx_description
1 polymer ?
#
loop_
_entity_poly.entity_id
_entity_poly.type
_entity_poly.pdbx_seq_one_letter_code
_entity_poly.pdbx_strand_id
1 'polypeptide(L)'
;MSIDSYDPCPCNSGKKYKFCCHSVGDEISKISHLHETHQTATALQLLDRLKKNHPDQPLSFITEAQILMAERRFEDAIAPLIQCLEHDPDHPAAHSLLATSSFLAHGYKHSQKTIYTAFQKCATVDVSLATPLAISIAIALQMRGYYLAAREHFALAMRVASQEYQQNLFMNLLEFDGDDQIPYQFRGVHILERCTLEDSEQQATFEKAQRLANLGCYRSAAGLFKQLAETAGQVTLWKNAAFCYAWATDEVKAAELFHQAASLETDFAEAVELESLAQLLDLNNTADVVNSIEKIFEVESISRFLTLLEQHPQILRGNVPPPQEQNPEENSPIAYFQITNTPVDAESKGENITLENVPTVIGDIDVFDADRQIGQPALIHLYAYEGDQRTLAENIFDEALGDQGKSDCGLKVVERDSEETGNPLSPVPIEQWPLFFRWSFPQKMPILKRRELEALQWKKLLSETWPNTKLAGLNGKTPKEAAADEESKIALTAAAYVLDAQTLSLGHFLDFSELDPELGLTELPNLEVNESSHFNTCSSMTQNRIPVKVLNDSQLMYIFNRALLIRHPRFLYDVLIEVLNRDDCKKEVDLDRVYTTLTEICHKKNQREEMLTWIQKGQENSQAQPNKTFENEMQWKMRELSFRLEDTSDPELSDFMKEIWDKYGKKTPQIKEYLMAFAQAFELDVPWMKGASLLDTGELSGNASGEGIWAPGDAAPDSDAGQKLWIPGQS
;
A
#
# COMPACT_ATOMS: atom_id res chain seq x y z
N MET A 1 -11.82 36.99 16.42
CA MET A 1 -13.18 36.97 17.01
C MET A 1 -13.04 36.85 18.53
N SER A 2 -13.82 37.57 19.32
CA SER A 2 -13.72 37.47 20.79
C SER A 2 -14.28 36.14 21.28
N ILE A 3 -13.44 35.33 21.92
CA ILE A 3 -13.83 34.04 22.52
C ILE A 3 -14.86 34.31 23.64
N ASP A 4 -15.98 33.59 23.67
CA ASP A 4 -16.95 33.73 24.75
C ASP A 4 -16.28 33.34 26.08
N SER A 5 -16.49 34.15 27.11
CA SER A 5 -15.98 33.90 28.46
C SER A 5 -16.44 32.56 29.06
N TYR A 6 -17.56 32.01 28.59
CA TYR A 6 -18.13 30.75 29.07
C TYR A 6 -17.76 29.53 28.23
N ASP A 7 -17.14 29.73 27.07
CA ASP A 7 -16.65 28.65 26.22
C ASP A 7 -15.48 27.90 26.90
N PRO A 8 -15.20 26.65 26.49
CA PRO A 8 -13.98 25.95 26.86
C PRO A 8 -12.74 26.81 26.55
N CYS A 9 -11.77 26.82 27.47
CA CYS A 9 -10.55 27.59 27.27
C CYS A 9 -9.75 27.01 26.08
N PRO A 10 -9.22 27.84 25.16
CA PRO A 10 -8.48 27.38 23.98
C PRO A 10 -7.18 26.62 24.31
N CYS A 11 -6.67 26.72 25.54
CA CYS A 11 -5.56 25.88 25.99
C CYS A 11 -5.97 24.41 26.21
N ASN A 12 -7.27 24.08 26.10
CA ASN A 12 -7.81 22.73 26.31
C ASN A 12 -7.53 22.16 27.71
N SER A 13 -7.49 23.00 28.74
CA SER A 13 -7.32 22.56 30.14
C SER A 13 -8.59 21.93 30.75
N GLY A 14 -9.69 21.82 29.99
CA GLY A 14 -11.02 21.43 30.51
C GLY A 14 -11.75 22.49 31.34
N LYS A 15 -11.16 23.68 31.55
CA LYS A 15 -11.76 24.79 32.31
C LYS A 15 -12.43 25.78 31.35
N LYS A 16 -13.43 26.54 31.84
CA LYS A 16 -14.01 27.65 31.07
C LYS A 16 -12.99 28.77 30.90
N TYR A 17 -13.03 29.45 29.76
CA TYR A 17 -12.06 30.48 29.38
C TYR A 17 -11.88 31.57 30.46
N LYS A 18 -12.99 32.09 31.02
CA LYS A 18 -12.95 33.09 32.10
C LYS A 18 -12.25 32.66 33.39
N PHE A 19 -12.13 31.35 33.63
CA PHE A 19 -11.51 30.78 34.83
C PHE A 19 -10.13 30.19 34.54
N CYS A 20 -9.60 30.43 33.34
CA CYS A 20 -8.29 29.97 32.93
C CYS A 20 -7.54 31.14 32.28
N CYS A 21 -7.38 31.18 30.95
CA CYS A 21 -6.47 32.08 30.27
C CYS A 21 -7.06 33.43 29.81
N HIS A 22 -8.18 33.86 30.37
CA HIS A 22 -8.82 35.12 29.96
C HIS A 22 -7.91 36.35 30.09
N SER A 23 -7.01 36.37 31.09
CA SER A 23 -6.07 37.48 31.34
C SER A 23 -5.07 37.72 30.21
N VAL A 24 -4.73 36.68 29.44
CA VAL A 24 -3.71 36.73 28.37
C VAL A 24 -4.29 36.66 26.95
N GLY A 25 -5.62 36.50 26.84
CA GLY A 25 -6.32 36.23 25.60
C GLY A 25 -6.12 37.21 24.45
N ASP A 26 -6.22 38.50 24.74
CA ASP A 26 -6.07 39.56 23.74
C ASP A 26 -4.64 39.64 23.21
N GLU A 27 -3.64 39.35 24.06
CA GLU A 27 -2.24 39.32 23.66
C GLU A 27 -1.94 38.08 22.81
N ILE A 28 -2.45 36.91 23.20
CA ILE A 28 -2.34 35.67 22.42
C ILE A 28 -2.96 35.83 21.04
N SER A 29 -4.13 36.46 20.93
CA SER A 29 -4.78 36.71 19.63
C SER A 29 -3.92 37.56 18.70
N LYS A 30 -3.21 38.56 19.24
CA LYS A 30 -2.25 39.38 18.47
C LYS A 30 -1.03 38.57 18.06
N ILE A 31 -0.53 37.72 18.94
CA ILE A 31 0.62 36.84 18.69
C ILE A 31 0.30 35.84 17.57
N SER A 32 -0.86 35.20 17.60
CA SER A 32 -1.30 34.29 16.53
C SER A 32 -1.37 35.00 15.18
N HIS A 33 -1.89 36.23 15.14
CA HIS A 33 -1.93 37.02 13.91
C HIS A 33 -0.53 37.40 13.38
N LEU A 34 0.45 37.63 14.27
CA LEU A 34 1.84 37.85 13.85
C LEU A 34 2.42 36.59 13.19
N HIS A 35 2.12 35.40 13.70
CA HIS A 35 2.54 34.16 13.06
C HIS A 35 1.87 33.96 11.68
N GLU A 36 0.55 34.18 11.59
CA GLU A 36 -0.19 34.13 10.32
C GLU A 36 0.35 35.11 9.26
N THR A 37 0.94 36.23 9.69
CA THR A 37 1.56 37.23 8.82
C THR A 37 3.07 37.02 8.64
N HIS A 38 3.56 35.79 8.86
CA HIS A 38 4.96 35.37 8.72
C HIS A 38 5.97 36.14 9.59
N GLN A 39 5.54 36.73 10.70
CA GLN A 39 6.39 37.40 11.69
C GLN A 39 6.66 36.48 12.90
N THR A 40 6.99 35.21 12.64
CA THR A 40 7.14 34.16 13.67
C THR A 40 8.17 34.51 14.74
N ALA A 41 9.32 35.09 14.38
CA ALA A 41 10.35 35.49 15.35
C ALA A 41 9.82 36.54 16.36
N THR A 42 9.03 37.51 15.89
CA THR A 42 8.41 38.52 16.74
C THR A 42 7.34 37.91 17.64
N ALA A 43 6.54 36.97 17.11
CA ALA A 43 5.53 36.25 17.88
C ALA A 43 6.16 35.49 19.06
N LEU A 44 7.25 34.74 18.82
CA LEU A 44 7.98 34.00 19.85
C LEU A 44 8.59 34.93 20.91
N GLN A 45 9.17 36.07 20.52
CA GLN A 45 9.69 37.06 21.48
C GLN A 45 8.61 37.67 22.38
N LEU A 46 7.40 37.87 21.86
CA LEU A 46 6.26 38.35 22.65
C LEU A 46 5.76 37.27 23.62
N LEU A 47 5.72 36.01 23.19
CA LEU A 47 5.40 34.87 24.06
C LEU A 47 6.37 34.74 25.24
N ASP A 48 7.67 34.93 25.01
CA ASP A 48 8.67 34.95 26.08
C ASP A 48 8.42 36.03 27.15
N ARG A 49 7.95 37.21 26.73
CA ARG A 49 7.59 38.28 27.67
C ARG A 49 6.29 37.95 28.40
N LEU A 50 5.32 37.39 27.68
CA LEU A 50 4.00 37.02 28.21
C LEU A 50 4.13 35.93 29.29
N LYS A 51 4.90 34.86 29.04
CA LYS A 51 5.21 33.81 30.02
C LYS A 51 5.86 34.37 31.29
N LYS A 52 6.78 35.34 31.16
CA LYS A 52 7.43 35.99 32.33
C LYS A 52 6.46 36.80 33.17
N ASN A 53 5.48 37.44 32.55
CA ASN A 53 4.48 38.28 33.23
C ASN A 53 3.31 37.45 33.79
N HIS A 54 3.00 36.31 33.15
CA HIS A 54 1.86 35.45 33.46
C HIS A 54 2.26 33.95 33.43
N PRO A 55 3.17 33.52 34.33
CA PRO A 55 3.73 32.15 34.31
C PRO A 55 2.70 31.06 34.66
N ASP A 56 1.60 31.43 35.33
CA ASP A 56 0.50 30.54 35.71
C ASP A 56 -0.51 30.29 34.58
N GLN A 57 -0.33 30.95 33.42
CA GLN A 57 -1.31 30.91 32.32
C GLN A 57 -0.83 29.96 31.20
N PRO A 58 -1.40 28.73 31.10
CA PRO A 58 -0.90 27.69 30.21
C PRO A 58 -1.00 28.04 28.73
N LEU A 59 -1.96 28.89 28.32
CA LEU A 59 -2.16 29.23 26.91
C LEU A 59 -0.90 29.82 26.25
N SER A 60 -0.08 30.57 26.98
CA SER A 60 1.16 31.13 26.44
C SER A 60 2.16 30.04 26.02
N PHE A 61 2.40 29.04 26.88
CA PHE A 61 3.26 27.90 26.58
C PHE A 61 2.68 27.02 25.46
N ILE A 62 1.37 26.78 25.47
CA ILE A 62 0.67 25.99 24.46
C ILE A 62 0.78 26.65 23.08
N THR A 63 0.52 27.95 22.98
CA THR A 63 0.63 28.69 21.71
C THR A 63 2.06 28.70 21.19
N GLU A 64 3.06 28.86 22.06
CA GLU A 64 4.47 28.78 21.66
C GLU A 64 4.83 27.42 21.07
N ALA A 65 4.45 26.34 21.75
CA ALA A 65 4.68 24.99 21.25
C ALA A 65 4.00 24.75 19.90
N GLN A 66 2.75 25.19 19.73
CA GLN A 66 2.02 25.07 18.46
C GLN A 66 2.71 25.84 17.32
N ILE A 67 3.19 27.05 17.57
CA ILE A 67 3.96 27.82 16.57
C ILE A 67 5.25 27.09 16.21
N LEU A 68 6.00 26.60 17.21
CA LEU A 68 7.23 25.85 16.96
C LEU A 68 6.98 24.57 16.16
N MET A 69 5.90 23.83 16.47
CA MET A 69 5.49 22.66 15.71
C MET A 69 5.07 22.99 14.27
N ALA A 70 4.38 24.11 14.04
CA ALA A 70 4.00 24.56 12.69
C ALA A 70 5.23 24.86 11.82
N GLU A 71 6.30 25.36 12.43
CA GLU A 71 7.61 25.58 11.80
C GLU A 71 8.49 24.31 11.77
N ARG A 72 7.93 23.14 12.10
CA ARG A 72 8.63 21.83 12.21
C ARG A 72 9.80 21.81 13.21
N ARG A 73 9.83 22.75 14.17
CA ARG A 73 10.83 22.83 15.26
C ARG A 73 10.36 22.02 16.47
N PHE A 74 10.19 20.70 16.29
CA PHE A 74 9.61 19.81 17.30
C PHE A 74 10.44 19.72 18.58
N GLU A 75 11.77 19.69 18.48
CA GLU A 75 12.67 19.68 19.63
C GLU A 75 12.48 20.92 20.51
N ASP A 76 12.43 22.10 19.88
CA ASP A 76 12.27 23.38 20.58
C ASP A 76 10.91 23.48 21.28
N ALA A 77 9.87 22.82 20.75
CA ALA A 77 8.53 22.80 21.33
C ALA A 77 8.45 22.03 22.66
N ILE A 78 9.41 21.14 22.96
CA ILE A 78 9.42 20.32 24.19
C ILE A 78 9.60 21.18 25.43
N ALA A 79 10.56 22.12 25.42
CA ALA A 79 10.90 22.94 26.57
C ALA A 79 9.72 23.76 27.14
N PRO A 80 8.95 24.54 26.34
CA PRO A 80 7.81 25.27 26.87
C PRO A 80 6.69 24.36 27.39
N LEU A 81 6.52 23.17 26.82
CA LEU A 81 5.52 22.21 27.28
C LEU A 81 5.89 21.60 28.64
N ILE A 82 7.17 21.31 28.87
CA ILE A 82 7.66 20.89 30.19
C ILE A 82 7.42 22.00 31.22
N GLN A 83 7.72 23.26 30.89
CA GLN A 83 7.45 24.40 31.78
C GLN A 83 5.96 24.53 32.09
N CYS A 84 5.08 24.32 31.10
CA CYS A 84 3.63 24.28 31.34
C CYS A 84 3.25 23.20 32.35
N LEU A 85 3.85 22.01 32.26
CA LEU A 85 3.58 20.88 33.15
C LEU A 85 4.22 21.02 34.54
N GLU A 86 5.25 21.83 34.70
CA GLU A 86 5.76 22.21 36.04
C GLU A 86 4.72 23.03 36.81
N HIS A 87 3.91 23.84 36.11
CA HIS A 87 2.84 24.66 36.70
C HIS A 87 1.51 23.91 36.82
N ASP A 88 1.14 23.12 35.81
CA ASP A 88 -0.08 22.30 35.78
C ASP A 88 0.26 20.86 35.33
N PRO A 89 0.67 19.98 36.27
CA PRO A 89 1.16 18.63 35.95
C PRO A 89 0.15 17.71 35.26
N ASP A 90 -1.14 18.02 35.35
CA ASP A 90 -2.23 17.23 34.79
C ASP A 90 -2.83 17.87 33.53
N HIS A 91 -2.21 18.90 32.96
CA HIS A 91 -2.74 19.62 31.81
C HIS A 91 -2.77 18.73 30.54
N PRO A 92 -3.96 18.33 30.05
CA PRO A 92 -4.09 17.24 29.07
C PRO A 92 -3.51 17.63 27.70
N ALA A 93 -3.75 18.86 27.23
CA ALA A 93 -3.21 19.31 25.95
C ALA A 93 -1.70 19.53 25.98
N ALA A 94 -1.12 19.84 27.16
CA ALA A 94 0.33 19.96 27.29
C ALA A 94 0.97 18.57 27.16
N HIS A 95 0.39 17.54 27.80
CA HIS A 95 0.84 16.16 27.61
C HIS A 95 0.68 15.69 26.16
N SER A 96 -0.45 15.99 25.50
CA SER A 96 -0.69 15.62 24.10
C SER A 96 0.36 16.26 23.17
N LEU A 97 0.56 17.57 23.25
CA LEU A 97 1.56 18.28 22.43
C LEU A 97 2.99 17.84 22.77
N LEU A 98 3.27 17.51 24.04
CA LEU A 98 4.60 17.06 24.47
C LEU A 98 4.89 15.69 23.86
N ALA A 99 3.92 14.79 23.91
CA ALA A 99 4.02 13.49 23.27
C ALA A 99 4.18 13.62 21.75
N THR A 100 3.40 14.48 21.08
CA THR A 100 3.53 14.70 19.63
C THR A 100 4.89 15.28 19.27
N SER A 101 5.36 16.29 19.99
CA SER A 101 6.66 16.93 19.75
C SER A 101 7.82 15.96 19.98
N SER A 102 7.80 15.22 21.10
CA SER A 102 8.82 14.20 21.40
C SER A 102 8.80 13.08 20.36
N PHE A 103 7.60 12.65 19.94
CA PHE A 103 7.44 11.61 18.94
C PHE A 103 7.99 12.04 17.57
N LEU A 104 7.68 13.25 17.11
CA LEU A 104 8.17 13.76 15.83
C LEU A 104 9.67 14.09 15.86
N ALA A 105 10.22 14.45 17.03
CA ALA A 105 11.65 14.70 17.20
C ALA A 105 12.49 13.42 17.37
N HIS A 106 12.02 12.44 18.14
CA HIS A 106 12.83 11.29 18.59
C HIS A 106 12.29 9.91 18.18
N GLY A 107 11.10 9.85 17.59
CA GLY A 107 10.42 8.62 17.20
C GLY A 107 9.60 7.94 18.31
N TYR A 108 8.84 6.91 17.92
CA TYR A 108 7.88 6.22 18.79
C TYR A 108 8.52 5.57 20.02
N LYS A 109 9.57 4.78 19.81
CA LYS A 109 10.21 3.98 20.87
C LYS A 109 10.80 4.86 21.99
N HIS A 110 11.43 5.98 21.63
CA HIS A 110 11.98 6.92 22.61
C HIS A 110 10.86 7.63 23.40
N SER A 111 9.77 7.97 22.71
CA SER A 111 8.67 8.77 23.26
C SER A 111 7.56 7.96 23.92
N GLN A 112 7.66 6.63 23.96
CA GLN A 112 6.58 5.73 24.38
C GLN A 112 6.01 6.08 25.77
N LYS A 113 6.87 6.38 26.75
CA LYS A 113 6.42 6.77 28.10
C LYS A 113 5.61 8.07 28.09
N THR A 114 6.07 9.06 27.32
CA THR A 114 5.40 10.35 27.14
C THR A 114 4.06 10.17 26.43
N ILE A 115 4.03 9.38 25.35
CA ILE A 115 2.80 9.03 24.60
C ILE A 115 1.76 8.39 25.51
N TYR A 116 2.15 7.40 26.32
CA TYR A 116 1.20 6.71 27.21
C TYR A 116 0.68 7.61 28.32
N THR A 117 1.54 8.50 28.83
CA THR A 117 1.12 9.51 29.80
C THR A 117 0.09 10.44 29.16
N ALA A 118 0.32 10.89 27.92
CA ALA A 118 -0.64 11.72 27.19
C ALA A 118 -1.98 11.02 26.98
N PHE A 119 -2.00 9.78 26.48
CA PHE A 119 -3.25 9.05 26.30
C PHE A 119 -4.05 8.89 27.60
N GLN A 120 -3.38 8.58 28.71
CA GLN A 120 -4.03 8.47 30.01
C GLN A 120 -4.58 9.81 30.50
N LYS A 121 -3.82 10.91 30.36
CA LYS A 121 -4.23 12.24 30.82
C LYS A 121 -5.36 12.81 29.97
N CYS A 122 -5.27 12.71 28.65
CA CYS A 122 -6.34 13.12 27.73
C CYS A 122 -7.65 12.40 28.07
N ALA A 123 -7.61 11.08 28.30
CA ALA A 123 -8.81 10.31 28.61
C ALA A 123 -9.54 10.73 29.90
N THR A 124 -8.90 11.46 30.81
CA THR A 124 -9.55 11.99 32.02
C THR A 124 -10.35 13.27 31.79
N VAL A 125 -10.09 13.99 30.69
CA VAL A 125 -10.70 15.30 30.40
C VAL A 125 -11.51 15.22 29.11
N ASP A 126 -10.84 14.89 28.02
CA ASP A 126 -11.42 14.77 26.68
C ASP A 126 -10.54 13.84 25.84
N VAL A 127 -11.08 12.67 25.48
CA VAL A 127 -10.39 11.65 24.69
C VAL A 127 -9.96 12.18 23.32
N SER A 128 -10.69 13.15 22.76
CA SER A 128 -10.42 13.68 21.43
C SER A 128 -9.11 14.46 21.34
N LEU A 129 -8.56 14.91 22.47
CA LEU A 129 -7.24 15.55 22.54
C LEU A 129 -6.09 14.59 22.18
N ALA A 130 -6.33 13.28 22.21
CA ALA A 130 -5.37 12.27 21.77
C ALA A 130 -5.43 11.98 20.25
N THR A 131 -6.47 12.44 19.55
CA THR A 131 -6.70 12.10 18.13
C THR A 131 -5.53 12.48 17.22
N PRO A 132 -4.99 13.71 17.27
CA PRO A 132 -3.90 14.09 16.37
C PRO A 132 -2.64 13.27 16.61
N LEU A 133 -2.32 13.00 17.89
CA LEU A 133 -1.20 12.15 18.27
C LEU A 133 -1.37 10.72 17.72
N ALA A 134 -2.55 10.12 17.89
CA ALA A 134 -2.82 8.78 17.39
C ALA A 134 -2.72 8.70 15.85
N ILE A 135 -3.21 9.71 15.13
CA ILE A 135 -3.07 9.82 13.66
C ILE A 135 -1.60 9.93 13.25
N SER A 136 -0.84 10.83 13.86
CA SER A 136 0.58 11.03 13.53
C SER A 136 1.40 9.76 13.78
N ILE A 137 1.10 9.02 14.85
CA ILE A 137 1.72 7.72 15.11
C ILE A 137 1.32 6.72 14.02
N ALA A 138 0.03 6.58 13.71
CA ALA A 138 -0.45 5.61 12.74
C ALA A 138 0.21 5.79 11.36
N ILE A 139 0.24 7.02 10.83
CA ILE A 139 0.85 7.34 9.53
C ILE A 139 2.35 7.01 9.54
N ALA A 140 3.08 7.43 10.58
CA ALA A 140 4.52 7.16 10.65
C ALA A 140 4.85 5.67 10.80
N LEU A 141 4.00 4.90 11.48
CA LEU A 141 4.17 3.46 11.61
C LEU A 141 3.86 2.75 10.29
N GLN A 142 2.84 3.20 9.55
CA GLN A 142 2.53 2.68 8.20
C GLN A 142 3.70 2.90 7.25
N MET A 143 4.27 4.11 7.20
CA MET A 143 5.44 4.42 6.36
C MET A 143 6.69 3.60 6.71
N ARG A 144 6.76 3.06 7.93
CA ARG A 144 7.86 2.21 8.41
C ARG A 144 7.57 0.71 8.32
N GLY A 145 6.42 0.31 7.77
CA GLY A 145 6.03 -1.11 7.64
C GLY A 145 5.53 -1.78 8.92
N TYR A 146 5.27 -1.03 10.01
CA TYR A 146 4.67 -1.57 11.24
C TYR A 146 3.15 -1.68 11.12
N TYR A 147 2.68 -2.51 10.18
CA TYR A 147 1.29 -2.50 9.71
C TYR A 147 0.26 -2.80 10.81
N LEU A 148 0.47 -3.84 11.63
CA LEU A 148 -0.44 -4.15 12.75
C LEU A 148 -0.55 -2.97 13.73
N ALA A 149 0.56 -2.30 14.01
CA ALA A 149 0.59 -1.15 14.91
C ALA A 149 -0.08 0.08 14.27
N ALA A 150 0.20 0.36 13.01
CA ALA A 150 -0.39 1.47 12.27
C ALA A 150 -1.92 1.37 12.27
N ARG A 151 -2.44 0.19 11.89
CA ARG A 151 -3.89 -0.06 11.84
C ARG A 151 -4.56 0.13 13.19
N GLU A 152 -3.99 -0.42 14.25
CA GLU A 152 -4.56 -0.30 15.59
C GLU A 152 -4.49 1.15 16.12
N HIS A 153 -3.47 1.94 15.76
CA HIS A 153 -3.43 3.36 16.10
C HIS A 153 -4.45 4.18 15.29
N PHE A 154 -4.74 3.83 14.03
CA PHE A 154 -5.88 4.40 13.30
C PHE A 154 -7.22 4.03 13.95
N ALA A 155 -7.38 2.79 14.39
CA ALA A 155 -8.58 2.35 15.11
C ALA A 155 -8.74 3.08 16.46
N LEU A 156 -7.64 3.27 17.20
CA LEU A 156 -7.60 4.12 18.40
C LEU A 156 -8.02 5.55 18.09
N ALA A 157 -7.46 6.15 17.03
CA ALA A 157 -7.82 7.49 16.60
C ALA A 157 -9.31 7.58 16.28
N MET A 158 -9.87 6.63 15.53
CA MET A 158 -11.29 6.56 15.19
C MET A 158 -12.18 6.45 16.43
N ARG A 159 -11.75 5.69 17.45
CA ARG A 159 -12.48 5.52 18.72
C ARG A 159 -12.52 6.81 19.55
N VAL A 160 -11.51 7.67 19.45
CA VAL A 160 -11.39 8.89 20.26
C VAL A 160 -11.72 10.18 19.50
N ALA A 161 -11.81 10.12 18.17
CA ALA A 161 -12.03 11.26 17.29
C ALA A 161 -13.37 11.96 17.50
N SER A 162 -13.36 13.30 17.33
CA SER A 162 -14.58 14.08 17.13
C SER A 162 -15.18 13.79 15.74
N GLN A 163 -16.46 14.15 15.53
CA GLN A 163 -17.16 13.89 14.26
C GLN A 163 -16.46 14.46 13.03
N GLU A 164 -15.74 15.57 13.16
CA GLU A 164 -14.99 16.21 12.07
C GLU A 164 -13.86 15.33 11.53
N TYR A 165 -13.15 14.61 12.41
CA TYR A 165 -12.04 13.74 12.02
C TYR A 165 -12.48 12.35 11.58
N GLN A 166 -13.69 11.91 11.94
CA GLN A 166 -14.16 10.55 11.71
C GLN A 166 -14.22 10.19 10.22
N GLN A 167 -14.63 11.11 9.34
CA GLN A 167 -14.70 10.83 7.91
C GLN A 167 -13.32 10.59 7.30
N ASN A 168 -12.35 11.46 7.58
CA ASN A 168 -10.98 11.31 7.07
C ASN A 168 -10.30 10.06 7.64
N LEU A 169 -10.50 9.77 8.93
CA LEU A 169 -10.00 8.54 9.57
C LEU A 169 -10.61 7.28 8.97
N PHE A 170 -11.89 7.33 8.62
CA PHE A 170 -12.54 6.23 7.92
C PHE A 170 -11.93 6.00 6.54
N MET A 171 -11.66 7.06 5.78
CA MET A 171 -10.95 6.95 4.50
C MET A 171 -9.54 6.37 4.67
N ASN A 172 -8.76 6.84 5.65
CA ASN A 172 -7.42 6.29 5.91
C ASN A 172 -7.46 4.79 6.26
N LEU A 173 -8.45 4.34 7.03
CA LEU A 173 -8.62 2.91 7.33
C LEU A 173 -9.07 2.11 6.11
N LEU A 174 -9.92 2.69 5.25
CA LEU A 174 -10.32 2.05 4.00
C LEU A 174 -9.14 1.89 3.04
N GLU A 175 -8.33 2.92 2.89
CA GLU A 175 -7.10 2.89 2.09
C GLU A 175 -6.12 1.84 2.63
N PHE A 176 -5.90 1.83 3.95
CA PHE A 176 -5.05 0.84 4.61
C PHE A 176 -5.54 -0.60 4.39
N ASP A 177 -6.83 -0.86 4.65
CA ASP A 177 -7.38 -2.22 4.53
C ASP A 177 -7.53 -2.65 3.05
N GLY A 178 -7.53 -1.70 2.11
CA GLY A 178 -7.61 -1.93 0.66
C GLY A 178 -6.26 -2.00 -0.07
N ASP A 179 -5.15 -1.68 0.61
CA ASP A 179 -3.79 -1.73 0.07
C ASP A 179 -3.33 -3.18 -0.12
N ASP A 180 -3.09 -3.59 -1.36
CA ASP A 180 -2.68 -4.95 -1.70
C ASP A 180 -1.20 -5.23 -1.44
N GLN A 181 -0.39 -4.19 -1.18
CA GLN A 181 1.01 -4.32 -0.75
C GLN A 181 1.13 -4.78 0.71
N ILE A 182 0.11 -4.52 1.53
CA ILE A 182 0.07 -4.98 2.91
C ILE A 182 -0.40 -6.44 2.92
N PRO A 183 0.28 -7.38 3.61
CA PRO A 183 -0.24 -8.74 3.80
C PRO A 183 -1.66 -8.70 4.36
N TYR A 184 -2.61 -9.39 3.73
CA TYR A 184 -4.03 -9.30 4.11
C TYR A 184 -4.30 -9.79 5.53
N GLN A 185 -3.40 -10.61 6.10
CA GLN A 185 -3.40 -11.05 7.48
C GLN A 185 -3.17 -9.90 8.47
N PHE A 186 -2.50 -8.82 8.06
CA PHE A 186 -2.31 -7.60 8.88
C PHE A 186 -3.40 -6.56 8.67
N ARG A 187 -4.28 -6.78 7.68
CA ARG A 187 -5.43 -5.95 7.37
C ARG A 187 -6.66 -6.46 8.11
N GLY A 188 -7.66 -5.59 8.25
CA GLY A 188 -8.88 -5.92 8.97
C GLY A 188 -8.69 -6.01 10.49
N VAL A 189 -9.78 -6.29 11.20
CA VAL A 189 -9.84 -6.13 12.65
C VAL A 189 -9.15 -7.29 13.37
N HIS A 190 -8.24 -6.96 14.29
CA HIS A 190 -7.70 -7.88 15.29
C HIS A 190 -8.19 -7.48 16.68
N ILE A 191 -8.92 -8.36 17.35
CA ILE A 191 -9.51 -8.07 18.67
C ILE A 191 -8.71 -8.71 19.79
N LEU A 192 -8.63 -8.02 20.93
CA LEU A 192 -8.24 -8.66 22.19
C LEU A 192 -9.43 -9.45 22.72
N GLU A 193 -9.23 -10.75 22.84
CA GLU A 193 -10.25 -11.68 23.32
C GLU A 193 -10.45 -11.55 24.83
N ARG A 194 -11.68 -11.85 25.27
CA ARG A 194 -12.01 -11.92 26.69
C ARG A 194 -11.66 -13.31 27.22
N CYS A 195 -11.11 -13.33 28.42
CA CYS A 195 -10.78 -14.54 29.14
C CYS A 195 -11.31 -14.41 30.57
N THR A 196 -11.91 -15.48 31.09
CA THR A 196 -12.34 -15.55 32.49
C THR A 196 -11.28 -16.31 33.27
N LEU A 197 -10.75 -15.69 34.33
CA LEU A 197 -9.76 -16.29 35.22
C LEU A 197 -10.40 -16.64 36.55
N GLU A 198 -10.06 -17.82 37.07
CA GLU A 198 -10.61 -18.31 38.35
C GLU A 198 -10.10 -17.48 39.54
N ASP A 199 -8.86 -17.01 39.47
CA ASP A 199 -8.23 -16.20 40.50
C ASP A 199 -8.64 -14.72 40.37
N SER A 200 -9.18 -14.15 41.45
CA SER A 200 -9.69 -12.77 41.46
C SER A 200 -8.60 -11.71 41.28
N GLU A 201 -7.36 -11.95 41.71
CA GLU A 201 -6.23 -11.03 41.53
C GLU A 201 -5.75 -11.08 40.08
N GLN A 202 -5.70 -12.27 39.49
CA GLN A 202 -5.42 -12.44 38.06
C GLN A 202 -6.50 -11.79 37.20
N GLN A 203 -7.78 -11.96 37.55
CA GLN A 203 -8.91 -11.31 36.87
C GLN A 203 -8.81 -9.78 36.94
N ALA A 204 -8.48 -9.21 38.10
CA ALA A 204 -8.26 -7.76 38.24
C ALA A 204 -7.07 -7.27 37.41
N THR A 205 -6.02 -8.08 37.29
CA THR A 205 -4.86 -7.80 36.44
C THR A 205 -5.22 -7.84 34.96
N PHE A 206 -6.07 -8.79 34.54
CA PHE A 206 -6.59 -8.89 33.18
C PHE A 206 -7.42 -7.65 32.80
N GLU A 207 -8.35 -7.24 33.66
CA GLU A 207 -9.15 -6.03 33.45
C GLU A 207 -8.29 -4.76 33.38
N LYS A 208 -7.21 -4.70 34.18
CA LYS A 208 -6.24 -3.61 34.11
C LYS A 208 -5.50 -3.61 32.76
N ALA A 209 -5.08 -4.78 32.26
CA ALA A 209 -4.45 -4.91 30.96
C ALA A 209 -5.38 -4.46 29.82
N GLN A 210 -6.65 -4.87 29.86
CA GLN A 210 -7.67 -4.43 28.88
C GLN A 210 -7.89 -2.91 28.91
N ARG A 211 -8.00 -2.30 30.11
CA ARG A 211 -8.13 -0.84 30.23
C ARG A 211 -6.93 -0.11 29.62
N LEU A 212 -5.71 -0.61 29.83
CA LEU A 212 -4.51 -0.02 29.25
C LEU A 212 -4.48 -0.16 27.72
N ALA A 213 -4.84 -1.32 27.17
CA ALA A 213 -4.91 -1.52 25.73
C ALA A 213 -5.95 -0.60 25.07
N ASN A 214 -7.14 -0.44 25.68
CA ASN A 214 -8.18 0.47 25.18
C ASN A 214 -7.74 1.95 25.16
N LEU A 215 -6.75 2.32 25.98
CA LEU A 215 -6.14 3.65 26.00
C LEU A 215 -4.93 3.78 25.06
N GLY A 216 -4.57 2.76 24.28
CA GLY A 216 -3.38 2.79 23.43
C GLY A 216 -2.05 2.55 24.17
N CYS A 217 -2.09 2.13 25.44
CA CYS A 217 -0.89 1.84 26.25
C CYS A 217 -0.41 0.40 26.02
N TYR A 218 -0.15 0.03 24.77
CA TYR A 218 -0.01 -1.36 24.33
C TYR A 218 1.14 -2.11 25.01
N ARG A 219 2.34 -1.52 25.14
CA ARG A 219 3.49 -2.18 25.81
C ARG A 219 3.20 -2.52 27.28
N SER A 220 2.49 -1.64 27.98
CA SER A 220 2.10 -1.86 29.38
C SER A 220 1.05 -2.98 29.49
N ALA A 221 0.09 -3.03 28.57
CA ALA A 221 -0.89 -4.11 28.51
C ALA A 221 -0.24 -5.46 28.16
N ALA A 222 0.69 -5.46 27.19
CA ALA A 222 1.42 -6.65 26.74
C ALA A 222 2.18 -7.33 27.89
N GLY A 223 2.85 -6.54 28.73
CA GLY A 223 3.56 -7.06 29.91
C GLY A 223 2.62 -7.77 30.90
N LEU A 224 1.44 -7.21 31.14
CA LEU A 224 0.44 -7.81 32.04
C LEU A 224 -0.18 -9.08 31.43
N PHE A 225 -0.55 -9.07 30.14
CA PHE A 225 -1.06 -10.26 29.48
C PHE A 225 -0.03 -11.39 29.45
N LYS A 226 1.24 -11.09 29.16
CA LYS A 226 2.34 -12.06 29.18
C LYS A 226 2.53 -12.67 30.57
N GLN A 227 2.55 -11.84 31.62
CA GLN A 227 2.65 -12.33 33.00
C GLN A 227 1.49 -13.29 33.33
N LEU A 228 0.26 -12.93 32.94
CA LEU A 228 -0.90 -13.79 33.13
C LEU A 228 -0.75 -15.09 32.34
N ALA A 229 -0.30 -15.02 31.09
CA ALA A 229 -0.11 -16.18 30.22
C ALA A 229 0.89 -17.19 30.79
N GLU A 230 2.00 -16.72 31.38
CA GLU A 230 3.00 -17.57 32.06
C GLU A 230 2.44 -18.29 33.29
N THR A 231 1.47 -17.69 33.97
CA THR A 231 0.86 -18.27 35.18
C THR A 231 -0.37 -19.15 34.91
N ALA A 232 -1.26 -18.71 34.02
CA ALA A 232 -2.54 -19.36 33.75
C ALA A 232 -2.50 -20.29 32.52
N GLY A 233 -1.51 -20.15 31.64
CA GLY A 233 -1.27 -21.06 30.52
C GLY A 233 -2.32 -21.02 29.39
N GLN A 234 -3.27 -20.09 29.39
CA GLN A 234 -4.32 -20.02 28.37
C GLN A 234 -3.83 -19.35 27.08
N VAL A 235 -4.16 -19.94 25.92
CA VAL A 235 -3.78 -19.46 24.58
C VAL A 235 -4.21 -18.01 24.35
N THR A 236 -5.43 -17.65 24.74
CA THR A 236 -5.98 -16.29 24.64
C THR A 236 -5.07 -15.23 25.28
N LEU A 237 -4.40 -15.56 26.39
CA LEU A 237 -3.50 -14.60 27.06
C LEU A 237 -2.20 -14.40 26.27
N TRP A 238 -1.66 -15.47 25.68
CA TRP A 238 -0.52 -15.40 24.76
C TRP A 238 -0.87 -14.59 23.51
N LYS A 239 -2.03 -14.86 22.89
CA LYS A 239 -2.57 -14.13 21.73
C LYS A 239 -2.73 -12.63 22.04
N ASN A 240 -3.36 -12.28 23.16
CA ASN A 240 -3.54 -10.88 23.57
C ASN A 240 -2.21 -10.17 23.86
N ALA A 241 -1.25 -10.87 24.45
CA ALA A 241 0.09 -10.34 24.66
C ALA A 241 0.80 -10.08 23.32
N ALA A 242 0.75 -11.03 22.39
CA ALA A 242 1.37 -10.94 21.07
C ALA A 242 0.85 -9.72 20.28
N PHE A 243 -0.47 -9.55 20.17
CA PHE A 243 -1.06 -8.37 19.55
C PHE A 243 -0.62 -7.07 20.21
N CYS A 244 -0.60 -7.00 21.55
CA CYS A 244 -0.16 -5.79 22.24
C CYS A 244 1.34 -5.51 22.07
N TYR A 245 2.20 -6.52 21.89
CA TYR A 245 3.61 -6.30 21.52
C TYR A 245 3.73 -5.79 20.07
N ALA A 246 2.97 -6.37 19.13
CA ALA A 246 2.93 -5.92 17.75
C ALA A 246 2.46 -4.46 17.66
N TRP A 247 1.37 -4.11 18.33
CA TRP A 247 0.85 -2.74 18.40
C TRP A 247 1.78 -1.77 19.13
N ALA A 248 2.73 -2.27 19.91
CA ALA A 248 3.78 -1.48 20.54
C ALA A 248 5.09 -1.43 19.74
N THR A 249 5.08 -1.87 18.47
CA THR A 249 6.24 -1.93 17.55
C THR A 249 7.35 -2.93 17.93
N ASP A 250 7.07 -3.86 18.84
CA ASP A 250 7.99 -4.95 19.19
C ASP A 250 7.57 -6.24 18.46
N GLU A 251 7.76 -6.23 17.14
CA GLU A 251 7.35 -7.31 16.24
C GLU A 251 8.11 -8.61 16.48
N VAL A 252 9.41 -8.54 16.81
CA VAL A 252 10.21 -9.72 17.20
C VAL A 252 9.59 -10.41 18.42
N LYS A 253 9.26 -9.64 19.47
CA LYS A 253 8.61 -10.23 20.65
C LYS A 253 7.20 -10.72 20.32
N ALA A 254 6.47 -10.04 19.45
CA ALA A 254 5.15 -10.47 19.03
C ALA A 254 5.20 -11.81 18.28
N ALA A 255 6.11 -11.98 17.32
CA ALA A 255 6.33 -13.21 16.57
C ALA A 255 6.62 -14.39 17.51
N GLU A 256 7.55 -14.23 18.45
CA GLU A 256 7.86 -15.24 19.47
C GLU A 256 6.59 -15.70 20.24
N LEU A 257 5.73 -14.75 20.62
CA LEU A 257 4.50 -15.07 21.36
C LEU A 257 3.40 -15.64 20.47
N PHE A 258 3.35 -15.28 19.19
CA PHE A 258 2.43 -15.90 18.23
C PHE A 258 2.81 -17.35 17.93
N HIS A 259 4.09 -17.65 17.71
CA HIS A 259 4.57 -19.05 17.61
C HIS A 259 4.21 -19.85 18.87
N GLN A 260 4.42 -19.26 20.05
CA GLN A 260 4.06 -19.90 21.30
C GLN A 260 2.54 -20.14 21.40
N ALA A 261 1.72 -19.15 21.05
CA ALA A 261 0.27 -19.28 21.05
C ALA A 261 -0.20 -20.36 20.05
N ALA A 262 0.36 -20.39 18.84
CA ALA A 262 0.06 -21.39 17.81
C ALA A 262 0.37 -22.82 18.29
N SER A 263 1.50 -23.02 19.00
CA SER A 263 1.89 -24.33 19.55
C SER A 263 0.96 -24.86 20.64
N LEU A 264 0.20 -23.97 21.29
CA LEU A 264 -0.73 -24.30 22.37
C LEU A 264 -2.19 -24.36 21.89
N GLU A 265 -2.48 -23.80 20.71
CA GLU A 265 -3.81 -23.77 20.13
C GLU A 265 -4.21 -25.15 19.63
N THR A 266 -5.45 -25.53 19.94
CA THR A 266 -6.01 -26.84 19.63
C THR A 266 -6.84 -26.82 18.35
N ASP A 267 -7.44 -25.68 18.00
CA ASP A 267 -8.08 -25.52 16.71
C ASP A 267 -7.01 -25.34 15.62
N PHE A 268 -7.02 -26.25 14.64
CA PHE A 268 -6.00 -26.26 13.59
C PHE A 268 -5.97 -24.95 12.79
N ALA A 269 -7.13 -24.36 12.49
CA ALA A 269 -7.18 -23.17 11.66
C ALA A 269 -6.78 -21.91 12.42
N GLU A 270 -7.17 -21.80 13.69
CA GLU A 270 -6.68 -20.72 14.56
C GLU A 270 -5.17 -20.84 14.81
N ALA A 271 -4.65 -22.05 15.01
CA ALA A 271 -3.21 -22.28 15.17
C ALA A 271 -2.43 -21.84 13.92
N VAL A 272 -2.92 -22.16 12.72
CA VAL A 272 -2.32 -21.73 11.45
C VAL A 272 -2.41 -20.22 11.27
N GLU A 273 -3.50 -19.57 11.66
CA GLU A 273 -3.61 -18.10 11.60
C GLU A 273 -2.57 -17.41 12.50
N LEU A 274 -2.42 -17.90 13.74
CA LEU A 274 -1.41 -17.39 14.69
C LEU A 274 0.01 -17.60 14.16
N GLU A 275 0.31 -18.79 13.64
CA GLU A 275 1.62 -19.11 13.06
C GLU A 275 1.91 -18.30 11.79
N SER A 276 0.89 -18.02 10.96
CA SER A 276 1.03 -17.18 9.77
C SER A 276 1.38 -15.73 10.14
N LEU A 277 0.75 -15.18 11.17
CA LEU A 277 1.10 -13.86 11.70
C LEU A 277 2.54 -13.84 12.23
N ALA A 278 2.97 -14.91 12.92
CA ALA A 278 4.32 -15.03 13.44
C ALA A 278 5.36 -15.01 12.32
N GLN A 279 5.19 -15.86 11.30
CA GLN A 279 6.12 -15.96 10.17
C GLN A 279 6.19 -14.67 9.34
N LEU A 280 5.07 -13.96 9.16
CA LEU A 280 5.08 -12.65 8.49
C LEU A 280 5.87 -11.59 9.28
N LEU A 281 5.76 -11.60 10.61
CA LEU A 281 6.50 -10.67 11.48
C LEU A 281 8.00 -11.01 11.51
N ASP A 282 8.36 -12.29 11.53
CA ASP A 282 9.76 -12.74 11.40
C ASP A 282 10.36 -12.30 10.07
N LEU A 283 9.62 -12.47 8.97
CA LEU A 283 10.00 -12.00 7.64
C LEU A 283 10.24 -10.48 7.60
N ASN A 284 9.38 -9.70 8.26
CA ASN A 284 9.52 -8.24 8.30
C ASN A 284 10.76 -7.78 9.10
N ASN A 285 11.31 -8.64 9.96
CA ASN A 285 12.41 -8.32 10.87
C ASN A 285 13.69 -9.12 10.58
N THR A 286 13.75 -9.87 9.48
CA THR A 286 14.93 -10.67 9.13
C THR A 286 16.11 -9.81 8.71
N ALA A 287 17.32 -10.22 9.09
CA ALA A 287 18.56 -9.64 8.59
C ALA A 287 19.07 -10.32 7.31
N ASP A 288 18.51 -11.48 6.97
CA ASP A 288 18.92 -12.28 5.81
C ASP A 288 18.18 -11.78 4.56
N VAL A 289 18.71 -10.71 3.97
CA VAL A 289 18.10 -9.99 2.85
C VAL A 289 19.05 -9.83 1.68
N VAL A 290 18.49 -9.66 0.48
CA VAL A 290 19.17 -9.19 -0.72
C VAL A 290 18.91 -7.69 -0.87
N ASN A 291 19.96 -6.88 -0.80
CA ASN A 291 19.84 -5.43 -0.91
C ASN A 291 19.90 -4.98 -2.38
N SER A 292 19.11 -3.96 -2.71
CA SER A 292 19.34 -3.14 -3.90
C SER A 292 20.42 -2.09 -3.58
N ILE A 293 21.48 -2.06 -4.40
CA ILE A 293 22.60 -1.14 -4.26
C ILE A 293 22.48 -0.04 -5.29
N GLU A 294 22.59 1.21 -4.82
CA GLU A 294 22.67 2.41 -5.65
C GLU A 294 24.13 2.82 -5.88
N LYS A 295 24.47 3.12 -7.14
CA LYS A 295 25.70 3.82 -7.52
C LYS A 295 25.35 5.13 -8.23
N ILE A 296 25.94 6.23 -7.77
CA ILE A 296 25.68 7.57 -8.31
C ILE A 296 26.88 8.04 -9.14
N PHE A 297 26.57 8.62 -10.30
CA PHE A 297 27.53 9.24 -11.19
C PHE A 297 27.09 10.66 -11.55
N GLU A 298 28.06 11.54 -11.76
CA GLU A 298 27.88 12.85 -12.37
C GLU A 298 28.22 12.77 -13.86
N VAL A 299 27.46 13.49 -14.70
CA VAL A 299 27.77 13.64 -16.12
C VAL A 299 27.79 15.11 -16.55
N GLU A 300 28.73 15.47 -17.41
CA GLU A 300 28.81 16.82 -18.00
C GLU A 300 27.90 16.96 -19.24
N SER A 301 27.68 15.86 -19.98
CA SER A 301 26.82 15.84 -21.18
C SER A 301 25.79 14.71 -21.16
N ILE A 302 24.58 15.02 -20.69
CA ILE A 302 23.45 14.08 -20.67
C ILE A 302 23.10 13.58 -22.09
N SER A 303 23.00 14.47 -23.07
CA SER A 303 22.60 14.06 -24.43
C SER A 303 23.55 13.02 -25.02
N ARG A 304 24.86 13.15 -24.75
CA ARG A 304 25.87 12.17 -25.18
C ARG A 304 25.73 10.86 -24.42
N PHE A 305 25.54 10.93 -23.10
CA PHE A 305 25.30 9.76 -22.25
C PHE A 305 24.08 8.95 -22.72
N LEU A 306 22.93 9.61 -22.92
CA LEU A 306 21.70 8.96 -23.42
C LEU A 306 21.91 8.29 -24.78
N THR A 307 22.59 8.97 -25.72
CA THR A 307 22.86 8.44 -27.06
C THR A 307 23.72 7.17 -27.02
N LEU A 308 24.65 7.05 -26.06
CA LEU A 308 25.49 5.87 -25.90
C LEU A 308 24.69 4.69 -25.33
N LEU A 309 23.88 4.94 -24.30
CA LEU A 309 23.03 3.89 -23.71
C LEU A 309 22.04 3.31 -24.72
N GLU A 310 21.39 4.15 -25.53
CA GLU A 310 20.41 3.72 -26.54
C GLU A 310 20.98 2.82 -27.64
N GLN A 311 22.30 2.77 -27.80
CA GLN A 311 22.96 1.91 -28.80
C GLN A 311 23.23 0.50 -28.28
N HIS A 312 23.14 0.28 -26.96
CA HIS A 312 23.48 -1.00 -26.37
C HIS A 312 22.29 -1.96 -26.37
N PRO A 313 22.40 -3.19 -26.91
CA PRO A 313 21.26 -4.10 -27.10
C PRO A 313 20.70 -4.70 -25.80
N GLN A 314 21.36 -4.47 -24.67
CA GLN A 314 20.92 -4.89 -23.32
C GLN A 314 20.48 -3.72 -22.44
N ILE A 315 20.46 -2.49 -22.97
CA ILE A 315 19.99 -1.31 -22.24
C ILE A 315 18.76 -0.78 -22.96
N LEU A 316 17.62 -0.95 -22.32
CA LEU A 316 16.31 -0.66 -22.91
C LEU A 316 15.74 0.58 -22.27
N ARG A 317 15.32 1.53 -23.10
CA ARG A 317 14.63 2.73 -22.61
C ARG A 317 13.24 2.36 -22.09
N GLY A 318 13.00 2.66 -20.83
CA GLY A 318 11.70 2.48 -20.19
C GLY A 318 10.89 3.78 -20.16
N ASN A 319 9.71 3.70 -19.58
CA ASN A 319 8.88 4.87 -19.31
C ASN A 319 9.35 5.54 -18.02
N VAL A 320 9.52 6.86 -18.06
CA VAL A 320 9.80 7.67 -16.89
C VAL A 320 8.57 7.61 -15.97
N PRO A 321 8.72 7.27 -14.69
CA PRO A 321 7.61 7.33 -13.73
C PRO A 321 7.02 8.74 -13.67
N PRO A 322 5.69 8.90 -13.59
CA PRO A 322 5.09 10.21 -13.42
C PRO A 322 5.58 10.87 -12.11
N PRO A 323 5.72 12.20 -12.06
CA PRO A 323 6.12 12.90 -10.85
C PRO A 323 5.17 12.54 -9.70
N GLN A 324 5.71 12.20 -8.53
CA GLN A 324 4.89 11.93 -7.35
C GLN A 324 4.37 13.26 -6.78
N GLU A 325 3.04 13.46 -6.80
CA GLU A 325 2.39 14.69 -6.31
C GLU A 325 2.69 15.01 -4.83
N GLN A 326 3.00 13.99 -4.03
CA GLN A 326 3.22 14.11 -2.60
C GLN A 326 4.60 14.70 -2.24
N ASN A 327 5.58 14.63 -3.15
CA ASN A 327 6.94 15.16 -2.99
C ASN A 327 7.33 16.06 -4.18
N PRO A 328 6.73 17.25 -4.32
CA PRO A 328 7.04 18.17 -5.42
C PRO A 328 8.48 18.71 -5.42
N GLU A 329 9.26 18.50 -4.34
CA GLU A 329 10.68 18.85 -4.25
C GLU A 329 11.61 17.73 -4.76
N GLU A 330 11.10 16.52 -5.00
CA GLU A 330 11.90 15.40 -5.51
C GLU A 330 12.01 15.49 -7.04
N ASN A 331 13.21 15.81 -7.52
CA ASN A 331 13.47 16.03 -8.94
C ASN A 331 13.15 14.73 -9.69
N SER A 332 12.17 14.74 -10.59
CA SER A 332 11.79 13.52 -11.33
C SER A 332 12.86 13.17 -12.38
N PRO A 333 13.13 11.88 -12.63
CA PRO A 333 14.08 11.49 -13.67
C PRO A 333 13.58 11.98 -15.04
N ILE A 334 14.48 12.40 -15.91
CA ILE A 334 14.18 12.78 -17.30
C ILE A 334 14.28 11.59 -18.26
N ALA A 335 14.93 10.51 -17.83
CA ALA A 335 14.99 9.25 -18.55
C ALA A 335 15.18 8.08 -17.57
N TYR A 336 14.63 6.92 -17.94
CA TYR A 336 14.73 5.66 -17.23
C TYR A 336 15.15 4.57 -18.20
N PHE A 337 16.10 3.71 -17.79
CA PHE A 337 16.54 2.55 -18.57
C PHE A 337 16.58 1.29 -17.72
N GLN A 338 16.35 0.15 -18.37
CA GLN A 338 16.50 -1.19 -17.80
C GLN A 338 17.71 -1.89 -18.40
N ILE A 339 18.49 -2.57 -17.57
CA ILE A 339 19.59 -3.43 -18.00
C ILE A 339 19.11 -4.88 -17.98
N THR A 340 19.23 -5.59 -19.10
CA THR A 340 18.83 -7.00 -19.22
C THR A 340 20.02 -7.95 -19.22
N ASN A 341 19.82 -9.18 -18.71
CA ASN A 341 20.86 -10.22 -18.71
C ASN A 341 21.23 -10.74 -20.11
N THR A 342 20.33 -10.59 -21.09
CA THR A 342 20.52 -10.99 -22.48
C THR A 342 20.07 -9.88 -23.44
N PRO A 343 20.66 -9.79 -24.65
CA PRO A 343 20.24 -8.84 -25.68
C PRO A 343 18.76 -8.99 -26.04
N VAL A 344 18.07 -7.86 -26.21
CA VAL A 344 16.65 -7.83 -26.62
C VAL A 344 16.52 -7.16 -27.98
N ASP A 345 15.93 -7.87 -28.93
CA ASP A 345 15.55 -7.30 -30.21
C ASP A 345 14.21 -6.57 -30.07
N ALA A 346 14.24 -5.24 -30.01
CA ALA A 346 13.07 -4.39 -29.82
C ALA A 346 12.02 -4.55 -30.94
N GLU A 347 12.43 -4.95 -32.14
CA GLU A 347 11.54 -5.13 -33.30
C GLU A 347 10.92 -6.54 -33.38
N SER A 348 11.39 -7.48 -32.56
CA SER A 348 10.86 -8.84 -32.53
C SER A 348 9.41 -8.87 -32.03
N LYS A 349 8.58 -9.77 -32.58
CA LYS A 349 7.26 -10.09 -32.00
C LYS A 349 7.35 -11.19 -30.92
N GLY A 350 8.57 -11.53 -30.49
CA GLY A 350 8.83 -12.51 -29.45
C GLY A 350 8.64 -13.95 -29.90
N GLU A 351 8.78 -14.28 -31.20
CA GLU A 351 8.58 -15.62 -31.74
C GLU A 351 9.49 -16.67 -31.07
N ASN A 352 10.73 -16.28 -30.74
CA ASN A 352 11.74 -17.15 -30.15
C ASN A 352 11.82 -17.07 -28.61
N ILE A 353 10.99 -16.25 -27.97
CA ILE A 353 10.97 -16.10 -26.50
C ILE A 353 10.15 -17.24 -25.90
N THR A 354 10.76 -17.90 -24.92
CA THR A 354 10.31 -19.07 -24.16
C THR A 354 10.62 -18.84 -22.68
N LEU A 355 10.12 -19.71 -21.81
CA LEU A 355 10.34 -19.61 -20.36
C LEU A 355 11.84 -19.67 -19.99
N GLU A 356 12.64 -20.41 -20.76
CA GLU A 356 14.06 -20.65 -20.48
C GLU A 356 14.99 -19.53 -20.95
N ASN A 357 14.54 -18.68 -21.87
CA ASN A 357 15.37 -17.65 -22.50
C ASN A 357 14.77 -16.23 -22.44
N VAL A 358 13.68 -16.05 -21.69
CA VAL A 358 13.08 -14.74 -21.47
C VAL A 358 14.10 -13.78 -20.85
N PRO A 359 14.31 -12.58 -21.43
CA PRO A 359 15.23 -11.59 -20.87
C PRO A 359 14.78 -11.13 -19.48
N THR A 360 15.71 -11.12 -18.54
CA THR A 360 15.48 -10.66 -17.16
C THR A 360 16.16 -9.32 -16.91
N VAL A 361 15.46 -8.40 -16.26
CA VAL A 361 16.03 -7.14 -15.78
C VAL A 361 16.92 -7.41 -14.58
N ILE A 362 18.15 -6.92 -14.63
CA ILE A 362 19.20 -7.11 -13.61
C ILE A 362 19.70 -5.79 -13.02
N GLY A 363 19.25 -4.66 -13.57
CA GLY A 363 19.54 -3.34 -13.05
C GLY A 363 18.71 -2.25 -13.73
N ASP A 364 18.69 -1.09 -13.13
CA ASP A 364 17.94 0.09 -13.56
C ASP A 364 18.85 1.32 -13.59
N ILE A 365 18.58 2.26 -14.48
CA ILE A 365 19.31 3.53 -14.60
C ILE A 365 18.30 4.68 -14.61
N ASP A 366 18.34 5.51 -13.58
CA ASP A 366 17.62 6.79 -13.54
C ASP A 366 18.56 7.93 -13.92
N VAL A 367 18.06 8.86 -14.74
CA VAL A 367 18.81 10.02 -15.24
C VAL A 367 18.11 11.29 -14.78
N PHE A 368 18.80 12.13 -14.03
CA PHE A 368 18.32 13.43 -13.54
C PHE A 368 19.06 14.57 -14.24
N ASP A 369 18.31 15.60 -14.66
CA ASP A 369 18.91 16.79 -15.28
C ASP A 369 19.60 17.68 -14.24
N ALA A 370 20.54 18.51 -14.71
CA ALA A 370 21.19 19.49 -13.87
C ALA A 370 20.23 20.63 -13.49
N ASP A 371 20.07 20.89 -12.19
CA ASP A 371 19.36 22.07 -11.72
C ASP A 371 20.32 23.27 -11.59
N ARG A 372 20.25 24.15 -12.59
CA ARG A 372 21.08 25.36 -12.67
C ARG A 372 20.71 26.42 -11.63
N GLN A 373 19.52 26.37 -11.02
CA GLN A 373 19.09 27.35 -10.02
C GLN A 373 19.80 27.13 -8.69
N ILE A 374 19.97 25.86 -8.31
CA ILE A 374 20.65 25.44 -7.07
C ILE A 374 22.07 24.93 -7.31
N GLY A 375 22.53 24.89 -8.57
CA GLY A 375 23.89 24.49 -8.92
C GLY A 375 24.15 22.99 -8.81
N GLN A 376 23.10 22.17 -8.90
CA GLN A 376 23.19 20.72 -8.86
C GLN A 376 23.57 20.19 -10.26
N PRO A 377 24.60 19.32 -10.37
CA PRO A 377 24.97 18.74 -11.65
C PRO A 377 23.98 17.65 -12.07
N ALA A 378 24.11 17.17 -13.30
CA ALA A 378 23.30 16.05 -13.79
C ALA A 378 23.76 14.74 -13.12
N LEU A 379 22.80 13.99 -12.57
CA LEU A 379 23.06 12.78 -11.80
C LEU A 379 22.50 11.54 -12.50
N ILE A 380 23.26 10.46 -12.46
CA ILE A 380 22.87 9.14 -12.96
C ILE A 380 22.87 8.19 -11.78
N HIS A 381 21.76 7.51 -11.55
CA HIS A 381 21.64 6.52 -10.49
C HIS A 381 21.51 5.14 -11.14
N LEU A 382 22.48 4.26 -10.86
CA LEU A 382 22.47 2.86 -11.26
C LEU A 382 22.06 2.00 -10.07
N TYR A 383 20.97 1.24 -10.22
CA TYR A 383 20.48 0.31 -9.22
C TYR A 383 20.68 -1.12 -9.67
N ALA A 384 21.16 -1.98 -8.78
CA ALA A 384 21.18 -3.42 -9.00
C ALA A 384 21.21 -4.18 -7.67
N TYR A 385 20.61 -5.37 -7.62
CA TYR A 385 20.68 -6.22 -6.45
C TYR A 385 22.08 -6.83 -6.28
N GLU A 386 22.51 -6.98 -5.02
CA GLU A 386 23.83 -7.55 -4.67
C GLU A 386 24.11 -8.91 -5.33
N GLY A 387 25.39 -9.24 -5.48
CA GLY A 387 25.85 -10.50 -6.06
C GLY A 387 26.14 -10.42 -7.56
N ASP A 388 25.83 -11.50 -8.29
CA ASP A 388 26.16 -11.65 -9.70
C ASP A 388 25.41 -10.65 -10.60
N GLN A 389 24.15 -10.31 -10.24
CA GLN A 389 23.34 -9.35 -10.99
C GLN A 389 23.99 -7.97 -11.04
N ARG A 390 24.42 -7.43 -9.88
CA ARG A 390 25.18 -6.18 -9.81
C ARG A 390 26.45 -6.21 -10.65
N THR A 391 27.25 -7.26 -10.53
CA THR A 391 28.51 -7.36 -11.28
C THR A 391 28.24 -7.34 -12.80
N LEU A 392 27.21 -8.06 -13.24
CA LEU A 392 26.82 -8.09 -14.64
C LEU A 392 26.24 -6.74 -15.13
N ALA A 393 25.39 -6.10 -14.33
CA ALA A 393 24.79 -4.81 -14.65
C ALA A 393 25.86 -3.71 -14.77
N GLU A 394 26.83 -3.67 -13.84
CA GLU A 394 27.96 -2.74 -13.88
C GLU A 394 28.84 -2.96 -15.12
N ASN A 395 29.10 -4.21 -15.50
CA ASN A 395 29.87 -4.51 -16.71
C ASN A 395 29.16 -4.06 -17.98
N ILE A 396 27.84 -4.28 -18.08
CA ILE A 396 27.04 -3.83 -19.23
C ILE A 396 26.99 -2.31 -19.31
N PHE A 397 26.81 -1.64 -18.16
CA PHE A 397 26.86 -0.18 -18.07
C PHE A 397 28.22 0.37 -18.56
N ASP A 398 29.32 -0.26 -18.12
CA ASP A 398 30.66 0.11 -18.53
C ASP A 398 30.93 -0.14 -20.02
N GLU A 399 30.45 -1.27 -20.56
CA GLU A 399 30.56 -1.63 -21.98
C GLU A 399 29.79 -0.65 -22.87
N ALA A 400 28.57 -0.28 -22.50
CA ALA A 400 27.73 0.65 -23.24
C ALA A 400 28.38 2.03 -23.41
N LEU A 401 29.11 2.49 -22.41
CA LEU A 401 29.81 3.78 -22.46
C LEU A 401 31.19 3.67 -23.14
N GLY A 402 31.96 2.63 -22.81
CA GLY A 402 33.37 2.49 -23.21
C GLY A 402 34.27 3.61 -22.67
N ASP A 403 35.58 3.43 -22.73
CA ASP A 403 36.54 4.41 -22.15
C ASP A 403 36.42 5.79 -22.79
N GLN A 404 36.26 5.84 -24.11
CA GLN A 404 36.10 7.11 -24.83
C GLN A 404 34.75 7.77 -24.53
N GLY A 405 33.65 7.00 -24.45
CA GLY A 405 32.33 7.56 -24.18
C GLY A 405 32.21 8.09 -22.75
N LYS A 406 32.83 7.41 -21.77
CA LYS A 406 32.97 7.92 -20.39
C LYS A 406 33.68 9.29 -20.36
N SER A 407 34.75 9.45 -21.14
CA SER A 407 35.43 10.74 -21.27
C SER A 407 34.60 11.78 -22.03
N ASP A 408 33.89 11.38 -23.09
CA ASP A 408 33.08 12.28 -23.91
C ASP A 408 31.87 12.85 -23.14
N CYS A 409 31.25 12.05 -22.26
CA CYS A 409 30.15 12.50 -21.41
C CYS A 409 30.60 13.10 -20.07
N GLY A 410 31.89 13.02 -19.75
CA GLY A 410 32.47 13.53 -18.50
C GLY A 410 32.02 12.76 -17.27
N LEU A 411 31.80 11.44 -17.38
CA LEU A 411 31.32 10.59 -16.29
C LEU A 411 32.29 10.58 -15.11
N LYS A 412 31.80 10.91 -13.91
CA LYS A 412 32.56 10.86 -12.65
C LYS A 412 31.75 10.11 -11.60
N VAL A 413 32.41 9.20 -10.87
CA VAL A 413 31.77 8.51 -9.74
C VAL A 413 31.63 9.51 -8.59
N VAL A 414 30.45 9.56 -7.99
CA VAL A 414 30.23 10.33 -6.77
C VAL A 414 30.51 9.42 -5.59
N GLU A 415 31.63 9.63 -4.90
CA GLU A 415 31.92 8.96 -3.63
C GLU A 415 31.02 9.57 -2.54
N ARG A 416 30.04 8.80 -2.04
CA ARG A 416 29.32 9.15 -0.81
C ARG A 416 30.12 8.70 0.40
N ASP A 417 30.15 9.53 1.44
CA ASP A 417 30.65 9.12 2.75
C ASP A 417 29.83 7.91 3.25
N SER A 418 30.54 6.88 3.75
CA SER A 418 29.99 5.55 4.06
C SER A 418 28.89 5.50 5.12
N GLU A 419 28.54 6.63 5.76
CA GLU A 419 27.42 6.72 6.70
C GLU A 419 26.09 7.10 6.02
N GLU A 420 26.13 7.62 4.78
CA GLU A 420 24.97 7.91 3.93
C GLU A 420 24.88 6.97 2.71
N THR A 421 25.64 5.86 2.68
CA THR A 421 25.38 4.79 1.70
C THR A 421 23.93 4.36 1.88
N GLY A 422 23.15 4.62 0.83
CA GLY A 422 21.70 4.71 0.87
C GLY A 422 21.08 3.59 1.66
N ASN A 423 20.03 3.93 2.42
CA ASN A 423 19.07 2.93 2.85
C ASN A 423 18.82 1.98 1.66
N PRO A 424 18.98 0.65 1.82
CA PRO A 424 18.62 -0.28 0.77
C PRO A 424 17.21 0.09 0.30
N LEU A 425 17.06 0.43 -0.98
CA LEU A 425 15.81 1.03 -1.49
C LEU A 425 14.58 0.12 -1.30
N SER A 426 14.81 -1.19 -1.11
CA SER A 426 13.91 -2.14 -0.45
C SER A 426 14.66 -3.47 -0.28
N PRO A 427 15.05 -3.88 0.94
CA PRO A 427 15.66 -5.19 1.15
C PRO A 427 14.62 -6.29 0.91
N VAL A 428 14.99 -7.34 0.19
CA VAL A 428 14.13 -8.50 -0.08
C VAL A 428 14.61 -9.69 0.74
N PRO A 429 13.81 -10.29 1.63
CA PRO A 429 14.17 -11.53 2.32
C PRO A 429 14.69 -12.61 1.36
N ILE A 430 15.80 -13.27 1.71
CA ILE A 430 16.43 -14.27 0.84
C ILE A 430 15.46 -15.39 0.44
N GLU A 431 14.57 -15.80 1.34
CA GLU A 431 13.56 -16.83 1.05
C GLU A 431 12.47 -16.38 0.08
N GLN A 432 12.25 -15.06 -0.07
CA GLN A 432 11.33 -14.48 -1.05
C GLN A 432 12.01 -14.18 -2.38
N TRP A 433 13.34 -14.04 -2.40
CA TRP A 433 14.11 -13.72 -3.61
C TRP A 433 13.78 -14.61 -4.83
N PRO A 434 13.57 -15.93 -4.70
CA PRO A 434 13.19 -16.77 -5.84
C PRO A 434 11.83 -16.42 -6.46
N LEU A 435 10.92 -15.78 -5.71
CA LEU A 435 9.62 -15.32 -6.22
C LEU A 435 9.74 -14.01 -7.01
N PHE A 436 10.85 -13.28 -6.84
CA PHE A 436 11.07 -12.01 -7.50
C PHE A 436 11.75 -12.21 -8.86
N PHE A 437 10.99 -12.00 -9.93
CA PHE A 437 11.52 -11.97 -11.28
C PHE A 437 11.00 -10.74 -12.02
N ARG A 438 11.90 -10.04 -12.71
CA ARG A 438 11.56 -8.89 -13.55
C ARG A 438 11.94 -9.23 -14.97
N TRP A 439 10.95 -9.34 -15.84
CA TRP A 439 11.18 -9.64 -17.25
C TRP A 439 11.08 -8.39 -18.10
N SER A 440 11.81 -8.39 -19.20
CA SER A 440 11.70 -7.37 -20.22
C SER A 440 11.33 -8.03 -21.55
N PHE A 441 10.32 -7.48 -22.20
CA PHE A 441 9.78 -8.01 -23.44
C PHE A 441 9.94 -7.00 -24.59
N PRO A 442 10.16 -7.46 -25.83
CA PRO A 442 10.08 -6.61 -27.01
C PRO A 442 8.74 -5.87 -27.08
N GLN A 443 8.75 -4.60 -27.50
CA GLN A 443 7.55 -3.76 -27.52
C GLN A 443 6.43 -4.36 -28.39
N LYS A 444 6.79 -5.02 -29.50
CA LYS A 444 5.85 -5.63 -30.45
C LYS A 444 5.37 -7.04 -30.07
N MET A 445 5.86 -7.60 -28.96
CA MET A 445 5.41 -8.90 -28.48
C MET A 445 3.96 -8.81 -27.96
N PRO A 446 3.01 -9.65 -28.42
CA PRO A 446 1.63 -9.63 -27.94
C PRO A 446 1.54 -9.79 -26.43
N ILE A 447 0.69 -8.98 -25.78
CA ILE A 447 0.52 -8.98 -24.32
C ILE A 447 0.07 -10.37 -23.84
N LEU A 448 -0.86 -11.01 -24.55
CA LEU A 448 -1.34 -12.35 -24.20
C LEU A 448 -0.19 -13.36 -24.04
N LYS A 449 0.78 -13.34 -24.95
CA LYS A 449 1.95 -14.25 -24.90
C LYS A 449 2.87 -13.95 -23.71
N ARG A 450 3.01 -12.68 -23.32
CA ARG A 450 3.78 -12.29 -22.10
C ARG A 450 3.14 -12.89 -20.85
N ARG A 451 1.82 -12.77 -20.75
CA ARG A 451 1.02 -13.28 -19.62
C ARG A 451 1.00 -14.81 -19.55
N GLU A 452 0.96 -15.49 -20.69
CA GLU A 452 1.11 -16.94 -20.74
C GLU A 452 2.47 -17.40 -20.17
N LEU A 453 3.56 -16.70 -20.52
CA LEU A 453 4.88 -16.99 -19.95
C LEU A 453 4.92 -16.71 -18.46
N GLU A 454 4.34 -15.61 -18.00
CA GLU A 454 4.28 -15.26 -16.57
C GLU A 454 3.50 -16.32 -15.78
N ALA A 455 2.35 -16.77 -16.29
CA ALA A 455 1.56 -17.84 -15.68
C ALA A 455 2.34 -19.16 -15.61
N LEU A 456 3.10 -19.50 -16.66
CA LEU A 456 3.99 -20.68 -16.65
C LEU A 456 5.13 -20.55 -15.65
N GLN A 457 5.71 -19.35 -15.50
CA GLN A 457 6.74 -19.09 -14.50
C GLN A 457 6.19 -19.23 -13.09
N TRP A 458 5.03 -18.65 -12.79
CA TRP A 458 4.38 -18.80 -11.49
C TRP A 458 4.08 -20.26 -11.18
N LYS A 459 3.54 -21.00 -12.15
CA LYS A 459 3.32 -22.44 -11.99
C LYS A 459 4.61 -23.17 -11.62
N LYS A 460 5.72 -22.89 -12.31
CA LYS A 460 7.04 -23.48 -12.00
C LYS A 460 7.55 -23.04 -10.62
N LEU A 461 7.35 -21.79 -10.24
CA LEU A 461 7.73 -21.29 -8.92
C LEU A 461 6.98 -22.04 -7.82
N LEU A 462 5.67 -22.20 -7.96
CA LEU A 462 4.80 -22.86 -6.99
C LEU A 462 5.02 -24.38 -6.91
N SER A 463 5.21 -25.06 -8.05
CA SER A 463 5.35 -26.52 -8.09
C SER A 463 6.78 -27.02 -7.89
N GLU A 464 7.80 -26.23 -8.24
CA GLU A 464 9.19 -26.67 -8.22
C GLU A 464 10.09 -25.81 -7.34
N THR A 465 9.98 -24.48 -7.38
CA THR A 465 10.96 -23.61 -6.71
C THR A 465 10.67 -23.48 -5.21
N TRP A 466 9.49 -22.97 -4.86
CA TRP A 466 9.07 -22.77 -3.47
C TRP A 466 9.12 -24.06 -2.63
N PRO A 467 8.67 -25.23 -3.12
CA PRO A 467 8.75 -26.48 -2.35
C PRO A 467 10.19 -26.91 -1.99
N ASN A 468 11.18 -26.39 -2.71
CA ASN A 468 12.61 -26.67 -2.51
C ASN A 468 13.38 -25.48 -1.89
N THR A 469 12.72 -24.36 -1.63
CA THR A 469 13.32 -23.19 -0.95
C THR A 469 13.29 -23.43 0.55
N LYS A 470 14.39 -23.16 1.25
CA LYS A 470 14.43 -23.22 2.71
C LYS A 470 13.74 -22.01 3.31
N LEU A 471 12.87 -22.24 4.29
CA LEU A 471 12.08 -21.19 4.94
C LEU A 471 12.45 -21.09 6.41
N ALA A 472 12.66 -19.87 6.91
CA ALA A 472 12.95 -19.59 8.31
C ALA A 472 11.80 -20.06 9.22
N GLY A 473 10.54 -19.81 8.80
CA GLY A 473 9.33 -20.29 9.49
C GLY A 473 9.22 -21.82 9.60
N LEU A 474 9.99 -22.57 8.81
CA LEU A 474 10.11 -24.03 8.89
C LEU A 474 11.41 -24.48 9.57
N ASN A 475 12.03 -23.60 10.36
CA ASN A 475 13.33 -23.82 11.00
C ASN A 475 14.45 -24.16 9.98
N GLY A 476 14.41 -23.53 8.81
CA GLY A 476 15.38 -23.72 7.73
C GLY A 476 15.20 -25.01 6.91
N LYS A 477 14.12 -25.76 7.13
CA LYS A 477 13.68 -26.85 6.24
C LYS A 477 13.03 -26.30 4.97
N THR A 478 13.00 -27.10 3.92
CA THR A 478 12.12 -26.83 2.76
C THR A 478 10.69 -27.29 3.04
N PRO A 479 9.67 -26.76 2.33
CA PRO A 479 8.31 -27.28 2.42
C PRO A 479 8.22 -28.79 2.20
N LYS A 480 8.99 -29.36 1.26
CA LYS A 480 9.04 -30.82 1.04
C LYS A 480 9.60 -31.59 2.24
N GLU A 481 10.65 -31.07 2.87
CA GLU A 481 11.21 -31.68 4.09
C GLU A 481 10.24 -31.58 5.27
N ALA A 482 9.53 -30.45 5.41
CA ALA A 482 8.54 -30.23 6.45
C ALA A 482 7.28 -31.09 6.26
N ALA A 483 6.87 -31.37 5.02
CA ALA A 483 5.70 -32.20 4.72
C ALA A 483 5.85 -33.65 5.21
N ALA A 484 7.10 -34.13 5.36
CA ALA A 484 7.38 -35.46 5.91
C ALA A 484 7.26 -35.53 7.45
N ASP A 485 7.05 -34.39 8.12
CA ASP A 485 7.02 -34.25 9.57
C ASP A 485 5.66 -33.72 10.04
N GLU A 486 4.85 -34.59 10.68
CA GLU A 486 3.52 -34.22 11.18
C GLU A 486 3.56 -33.08 12.21
N GLU A 487 4.66 -32.93 12.97
CA GLU A 487 4.81 -31.81 13.92
C GLU A 487 4.95 -30.46 13.19
N SER A 488 5.43 -30.48 11.94
CA SER A 488 5.60 -29.29 11.12
C SER A 488 4.32 -28.89 10.36
N LYS A 489 3.21 -29.63 10.49
CA LYS A 489 1.99 -29.41 9.70
C LYS A 489 1.40 -28.00 9.85
N ILE A 490 1.36 -27.47 11.06
CA ILE A 490 0.87 -26.10 11.33
C ILE A 490 1.79 -25.07 10.67
N ALA A 491 3.09 -25.17 10.90
CA ALA A 491 4.10 -24.27 10.34
C ALA A 491 4.14 -24.31 8.81
N LEU A 492 4.02 -25.49 8.20
CA LEU A 492 3.96 -25.69 6.75
C LEU A 492 2.69 -25.08 6.15
N THR A 493 1.54 -25.29 6.79
CA THR A 493 0.28 -24.69 6.32
C THR A 493 0.33 -23.17 6.43
N ALA A 494 0.88 -22.64 7.52
CA ALA A 494 1.11 -21.20 7.68
C ALA A 494 2.03 -20.64 6.61
N ALA A 495 3.14 -21.33 6.29
CA ALA A 495 4.06 -20.91 5.22
C ALA A 495 3.35 -20.82 3.85
N ALA A 496 2.34 -21.65 3.58
CA ALA A 496 1.53 -21.55 2.37
C ALA A 496 0.63 -20.29 2.35
N TYR A 497 0.12 -19.87 3.52
CA TYR A 497 -0.63 -18.61 3.65
C TYR A 497 0.27 -17.37 3.63
N VAL A 498 1.53 -17.49 4.09
CA VAL A 498 2.57 -16.48 3.89
C VAL A 498 2.87 -16.33 2.40
N LEU A 499 3.03 -17.44 1.67
CA LEU A 499 3.18 -17.45 0.22
C LEU A 499 1.97 -16.81 -0.48
N ASP A 500 0.74 -17.14 -0.06
CA ASP A 500 -0.50 -16.53 -0.59
C ASP A 500 -0.45 -14.99 -0.50
N ALA A 501 -0.06 -14.44 0.65
CA ALA A 501 0.10 -12.99 0.82
C ALA A 501 1.19 -12.39 -0.07
N GLN A 502 2.33 -13.07 -0.24
CA GLN A 502 3.42 -12.62 -1.11
C GLN A 502 3.03 -12.66 -2.58
N THR A 503 2.31 -13.71 -3.02
CA THR A 503 1.79 -13.77 -4.39
C THR A 503 0.83 -12.61 -4.65
N LEU A 504 -0.03 -12.29 -3.67
CA LEU A 504 -0.99 -11.21 -3.77
C LEU A 504 -0.35 -9.83 -3.90
N SER A 505 0.69 -9.51 -3.11
CA SER A 505 1.40 -8.24 -3.22
C SER A 505 2.15 -8.09 -4.54
N LEU A 506 2.53 -9.20 -5.17
CA LEU A 506 3.11 -9.27 -6.51
C LEU A 506 2.05 -9.28 -7.63
N GLY A 507 0.76 -9.12 -7.31
CA GLY A 507 -0.32 -9.02 -8.29
C GLY A 507 -0.84 -10.36 -8.82
N HIS A 508 -0.40 -11.48 -8.22
CA HIS A 508 -0.80 -12.84 -8.56
C HIS A 508 -1.62 -13.48 -7.43
N PHE A 509 -2.22 -14.63 -7.66
CA PHE A 509 -3.07 -15.28 -6.67
C PHE A 509 -2.68 -16.74 -6.52
N LEU A 510 -2.59 -17.22 -5.28
CA LEU A 510 -2.33 -18.62 -5.01
C LEU A 510 -3.62 -19.44 -5.11
N ASP A 511 -3.62 -20.43 -6.00
CA ASP A 511 -4.54 -21.56 -5.93
C ASP A 511 -3.84 -22.72 -5.22
N PHE A 512 -4.38 -23.16 -4.09
CA PHE A 512 -3.80 -24.26 -3.30
C PHE A 512 -3.71 -25.57 -4.10
N SER A 513 -4.55 -25.74 -5.13
CA SER A 513 -4.49 -26.91 -6.01
C SER A 513 -3.30 -26.91 -6.99
N GLU A 514 -2.62 -25.76 -7.16
CA GLU A 514 -1.41 -25.64 -7.97
C GLU A 514 -0.13 -25.97 -7.18
N LEU A 515 -0.21 -26.04 -5.85
CA LEU A 515 0.89 -26.50 -5.01
C LEU A 515 1.18 -27.99 -5.25
N ASP A 516 2.42 -28.40 -4.98
CA ASP A 516 2.83 -29.80 -5.12
C ASP A 516 1.96 -30.70 -4.22
N PRO A 517 1.20 -31.67 -4.79
CA PRO A 517 0.34 -32.56 -4.01
C PRO A 517 1.09 -33.39 -2.96
N GLU A 518 2.41 -33.60 -3.12
CA GLU A 518 3.25 -34.28 -2.12
C GLU A 518 3.33 -33.52 -0.79
N LEU A 519 3.04 -32.21 -0.78
CA LEU A 519 3.04 -31.39 0.43
C LEU A 519 1.83 -31.64 1.33
N GLY A 520 0.77 -32.27 0.82
CA GLY A 520 -0.46 -32.53 1.57
C GLY A 520 -1.19 -31.27 2.05
N LEU A 521 -0.95 -30.13 1.40
CA LEU A 521 -1.53 -28.85 1.73
C LEU A 521 -2.94 -28.71 1.14
N THR A 522 -3.87 -28.25 1.96
CA THR A 522 -5.22 -27.85 1.54
C THR A 522 -5.60 -26.55 2.21
N GLU A 523 -6.62 -25.88 1.68
CA GLU A 523 -7.20 -24.72 2.34
C GLU A 523 -7.68 -25.06 3.75
N LEU A 524 -7.67 -24.07 4.64
CA LEU A 524 -8.21 -24.20 5.99
C LEU A 524 -9.70 -24.56 5.95
N PRO A 525 -10.18 -25.32 6.95
CA PRO A 525 -11.58 -25.70 7.02
C PRO A 525 -12.50 -24.48 7.16
N ASN A 526 -13.68 -24.58 6.53
CA ASN A 526 -14.73 -23.58 6.62
C ASN A 526 -15.11 -23.26 8.07
N LEU A 527 -15.43 -21.99 8.33
CA LEU A 527 -15.97 -21.54 9.59
C LEU A 527 -17.39 -22.09 9.78
N GLU A 528 -17.71 -22.56 10.98
CA GLU A 528 -19.07 -22.93 11.33
C GLU A 528 -19.94 -21.66 11.46
N VAL A 529 -21.00 -21.58 10.65
CA VAL A 529 -21.88 -20.42 10.57
C VAL A 529 -23.34 -20.80 10.78
N ASN A 530 -24.07 -19.95 11.51
CA ASN A 530 -25.51 -20.04 11.71
C ASN A 530 -26.17 -18.65 11.61
N GLU A 531 -27.49 -18.57 11.76
CA GLU A 531 -28.24 -17.32 11.64
C GLU A 531 -27.85 -16.24 12.67
N SER A 532 -27.32 -16.65 13.83
CA SER A 532 -26.85 -15.73 14.89
C SER A 532 -25.36 -15.36 14.77
N SER A 533 -24.67 -15.87 13.76
CA SER A 533 -23.26 -15.53 13.52
C SER A 533 -23.11 -14.06 13.12
N HIS A 534 -22.14 -13.40 13.75
CA HIS A 534 -21.74 -12.02 13.48
C HIS A 534 -20.28 -11.99 13.02
N PHE A 535 -19.96 -11.20 12.00
CA PHE A 535 -18.64 -11.23 11.33
C PHE A 535 -17.83 -9.95 11.51
N ASN A 536 -18.27 -9.03 12.39
CA ASN A 536 -17.63 -7.74 12.60
C ASN A 536 -16.23 -7.82 13.21
N THR A 537 -15.94 -8.89 13.94
CA THR A 537 -14.65 -9.10 14.61
C THR A 537 -13.76 -10.14 13.93
N CYS A 538 -14.19 -10.71 12.80
CA CYS A 538 -13.39 -11.70 12.09
C CYS A 538 -12.15 -11.02 11.48
N SER A 539 -11.00 -11.65 11.66
CA SER A 539 -9.78 -11.34 10.89
C SER A 539 -10.02 -11.63 9.41
N SER A 540 -9.11 -11.19 8.55
CA SER A 540 -9.18 -11.48 7.12
C SER A 540 -9.04 -12.98 6.81
N MET A 541 -8.19 -13.72 7.53
CA MET A 541 -8.07 -15.17 7.38
C MET A 541 -9.34 -15.91 7.81
N THR A 542 -9.91 -15.53 8.95
CA THR A 542 -11.20 -16.08 9.40
C THR A 542 -12.33 -15.76 8.42
N GLN A 543 -12.37 -14.54 7.85
CA GLN A 543 -13.36 -14.16 6.83
C GLN A 543 -13.28 -15.06 5.59
N ASN A 544 -12.07 -15.34 5.10
CA ASN A 544 -11.86 -16.18 3.92
C ASN A 544 -12.38 -17.62 4.09
N ARG A 545 -12.63 -18.07 5.32
CA ARG A 545 -13.20 -19.40 5.64
C ARG A 545 -14.74 -19.39 5.70
N ILE A 546 -15.40 -18.25 5.52
CA ILE A 546 -16.86 -18.17 5.63
C ILE A 546 -17.53 -18.88 4.44
N PRO A 547 -18.41 -19.88 4.66
CA PRO A 547 -19.10 -20.58 3.58
C PRO A 547 -20.24 -19.71 3.02
N VAL A 548 -19.93 -18.89 2.00
CA VAL A 548 -20.84 -17.86 1.44
C VAL A 548 -22.23 -18.37 1.07
N LYS A 549 -22.32 -19.61 0.57
CA LYS A 549 -23.57 -20.26 0.12
C LYS A 549 -24.56 -20.53 1.25
N VAL A 550 -24.08 -20.63 2.49
CA VAL A 550 -24.91 -20.94 3.67
C VAL A 550 -25.43 -19.66 4.35
N LEU A 551 -24.88 -18.50 4.02
CA LEU A 551 -25.28 -17.22 4.60
C LEU A 551 -26.72 -16.86 4.24
N ASN A 552 -27.42 -16.15 5.12
CA ASN A 552 -28.63 -15.42 4.72
C ASN A 552 -28.27 -14.12 3.97
N ASP A 553 -29.25 -13.47 3.34
CA ASP A 553 -28.99 -12.31 2.47
C ASP A 553 -28.38 -11.13 3.23
N SER A 554 -28.83 -10.86 4.46
CA SER A 554 -28.25 -9.79 5.29
C SER A 554 -26.80 -10.07 5.68
N GLN A 555 -26.48 -11.32 6.01
CA GLN A 555 -25.13 -11.78 6.28
C GLN A 555 -24.25 -11.68 5.03
N LEU A 556 -24.76 -12.10 3.87
CA LEU A 556 -24.03 -12.03 2.61
C LEU A 556 -23.72 -10.57 2.24
N MET A 557 -24.68 -9.65 2.38
CA MET A 557 -24.47 -8.23 2.10
C MET A 557 -23.44 -7.57 3.04
N TYR A 558 -23.40 -8.02 4.30
CA TYR A 558 -22.34 -7.59 5.22
C TYR A 558 -20.95 -8.06 4.75
N ILE A 559 -20.85 -9.34 4.36
CA ILE A 559 -19.59 -9.93 3.88
C ILE A 559 -19.17 -9.35 2.53
N PHE A 560 -20.10 -9.03 1.63
CA PHE A 560 -19.84 -8.38 0.36
C PHE A 560 -19.05 -7.08 0.51
N ASN A 561 -19.49 -6.19 1.41
CA ASN A 561 -18.79 -4.92 1.65
C ASN A 561 -17.38 -5.13 2.22
N ARG A 562 -17.20 -6.12 3.10
CA ARG A 562 -15.88 -6.46 3.65
C ARG A 562 -14.96 -7.09 2.61
N ALA A 563 -15.47 -7.99 1.78
CA ALA A 563 -14.70 -8.65 0.73
C ALA A 563 -14.24 -7.64 -0.33
N LEU A 564 -15.08 -6.66 -0.69
CA LEU A 564 -14.71 -5.57 -1.59
C LEU A 564 -13.64 -4.63 -1.01
N LEU A 565 -13.56 -4.52 0.31
CA LEU A 565 -12.54 -3.75 1.01
C LEU A 565 -11.21 -4.50 1.03
N ILE A 566 -11.19 -5.73 1.55
CA ILE A 566 -9.95 -6.52 1.69
C ILE A 566 -9.40 -6.99 0.34
N ARG A 567 -10.27 -7.16 -0.66
CA ARG A 567 -9.90 -7.52 -2.04
C ARG A 567 -9.13 -8.83 -2.18
N HIS A 568 -9.33 -9.77 -1.24
CA HIS A 568 -8.76 -11.10 -1.40
C HIS A 568 -9.47 -11.82 -2.56
N PRO A 569 -8.78 -12.16 -3.66
CA PRO A 569 -9.35 -12.56 -4.95
C PRO A 569 -10.26 -13.79 -4.89
N ARG A 570 -9.80 -14.88 -4.27
CA ARG A 570 -10.53 -16.15 -4.15
C ARG A 570 -11.85 -15.95 -3.40
N PHE A 571 -11.78 -15.42 -2.19
CA PHE A 571 -12.96 -15.17 -1.37
C PHE A 571 -13.90 -14.13 -2.00
N LEU A 572 -13.36 -13.04 -2.54
CA LEU A 572 -14.15 -12.02 -3.22
C LEU A 572 -14.89 -12.59 -4.43
N TYR A 573 -14.23 -13.40 -5.26
CA TYR A 573 -14.87 -14.08 -6.38
C TYR A 573 -16.08 -14.90 -5.91
N ASP A 574 -15.92 -15.75 -4.90
CA ASP A 574 -17.02 -16.58 -4.36
C ASP A 574 -18.18 -15.73 -3.83
N VAL A 575 -17.89 -14.63 -3.14
CA VAL A 575 -18.89 -13.69 -2.64
C VAL A 575 -19.65 -13.01 -3.80
N LEU A 576 -18.95 -12.54 -4.83
CA LEU A 576 -19.56 -11.89 -6.00
C LEU A 576 -20.47 -12.86 -6.76
N ILE A 577 -20.02 -14.10 -6.96
CA ILE A 577 -20.83 -15.14 -7.61
C ILE A 577 -22.09 -15.43 -6.79
N GLU A 578 -21.99 -15.53 -5.48
CA GLU A 578 -23.15 -15.81 -4.62
C GLU A 578 -24.15 -14.64 -4.62
N VAL A 579 -23.68 -13.38 -4.61
CA VAL A 579 -24.55 -12.20 -4.76
C VAL A 579 -25.31 -12.26 -6.10
N LEU A 580 -24.63 -12.64 -7.19
CA LEU A 580 -25.25 -12.82 -8.51
C LEU A 580 -26.18 -14.03 -8.61
N ASN A 581 -26.18 -14.94 -7.64
CA ASN A 581 -27.13 -16.05 -7.58
C ASN A 581 -28.41 -15.69 -6.83
N ARG A 582 -28.48 -14.53 -6.16
CA ARG A 582 -29.60 -14.12 -5.31
C ARG A 582 -30.27 -12.85 -5.80
N ASP A 583 -31.52 -12.97 -6.23
CA ASP A 583 -32.25 -11.86 -6.85
C ASP A 583 -32.50 -10.67 -5.92
N ASP A 584 -32.62 -10.89 -4.60
CA ASP A 584 -32.78 -9.78 -3.65
C ASP A 584 -31.45 -9.05 -3.40
N CYS A 585 -30.34 -9.78 -3.25
CA CYS A 585 -29.01 -9.17 -3.14
C CYS A 585 -28.63 -8.35 -4.39
N LYS A 586 -28.95 -8.83 -5.60
CA LYS A 586 -28.71 -8.08 -6.86
C LYS A 586 -29.32 -6.69 -6.87
N LYS A 587 -30.45 -6.49 -6.19
CA LYS A 587 -31.16 -5.19 -6.15
C LYS A 587 -30.48 -4.20 -5.20
N GLU A 588 -29.66 -4.68 -4.28
CA GLU A 588 -28.99 -3.87 -3.26
C GLU A 588 -27.55 -3.47 -3.65
N VAL A 589 -27.01 -4.05 -4.71
CA VAL A 589 -25.63 -3.80 -5.17
C VAL A 589 -25.58 -3.01 -6.46
N ASP A 590 -24.45 -2.34 -6.67
CA ASP A 590 -24.07 -1.85 -7.98
C ASP A 590 -23.56 -3.02 -8.84
N LEU A 591 -24.43 -3.55 -9.70
CA LEU A 591 -24.09 -4.65 -10.60
C LEU A 591 -22.96 -4.31 -11.57
N ASP A 592 -22.79 -3.03 -11.93
CA ASP A 592 -21.71 -2.61 -12.83
C ASP A 592 -20.34 -2.82 -12.17
N ARG A 593 -20.23 -2.39 -10.90
CA ARG A 593 -19.06 -2.64 -10.06
C ARG A 593 -18.81 -4.14 -9.86
N VAL A 594 -19.86 -4.94 -9.66
CA VAL A 594 -19.73 -6.41 -9.50
C VAL A 594 -19.13 -7.05 -10.75
N TYR A 595 -19.68 -6.78 -11.94
CA TYR A 595 -19.17 -7.35 -13.19
C TYR A 595 -17.76 -6.84 -13.51
N THR A 596 -17.47 -5.58 -13.20
CA THR A 596 -16.13 -5.00 -13.38
C THR A 596 -15.10 -5.72 -12.52
N THR A 597 -15.42 -5.94 -11.25
CA THR A 597 -14.55 -6.64 -10.31
C THR A 597 -14.33 -8.11 -10.73
N LEU A 598 -15.37 -8.82 -11.17
CA LEU A 598 -15.24 -10.19 -11.70
C LEU A 598 -14.36 -10.24 -12.96
N THR A 599 -14.51 -9.26 -13.85
CA THR A 599 -13.67 -9.11 -15.05
C THR A 599 -12.20 -8.98 -14.67
N GLU A 600 -11.89 -8.13 -13.68
CA GLU A 600 -10.52 -7.90 -13.19
C GLU A 600 -9.93 -9.14 -12.50
N ILE A 601 -10.72 -9.86 -11.70
CA ILE A 601 -10.27 -11.12 -11.07
C ILE A 601 -9.98 -12.18 -12.13
N CYS A 602 -10.91 -12.42 -13.07
CA CYS A 602 -10.72 -13.39 -14.15
C CYS A 602 -9.57 -13.01 -15.08
N HIS A 603 -9.39 -11.71 -15.33
CA HIS A 603 -8.22 -11.20 -16.04
C HIS A 603 -6.96 -11.60 -15.29
N LYS A 604 -6.78 -11.23 -14.03
CA LYS A 604 -5.57 -11.58 -13.24
C LYS A 604 -5.33 -13.11 -13.13
N LYS A 605 -6.40 -13.93 -13.13
CA LYS A 605 -6.32 -15.40 -13.18
C LYS A 605 -6.01 -15.99 -14.57
N ASN A 606 -5.80 -15.17 -15.58
CA ASN A 606 -5.61 -15.57 -16.97
C ASN A 606 -6.77 -16.43 -17.54
N GLN A 607 -8.01 -16.16 -17.10
CA GLN A 607 -9.23 -16.86 -17.51
C GLN A 607 -9.99 -16.04 -18.58
N ARG A 608 -9.44 -15.95 -19.79
CA ARG A 608 -9.93 -15.05 -20.87
C ARG A 608 -11.41 -15.26 -21.21
N GLU A 609 -11.83 -16.49 -21.44
CA GLU A 609 -13.22 -16.82 -21.83
C GLU A 609 -14.24 -16.38 -20.77
N GLU A 610 -13.90 -16.62 -19.50
CA GLU A 610 -14.75 -16.24 -18.39
C GLU A 610 -14.78 -14.72 -18.21
N MET A 611 -13.63 -14.06 -18.36
CA MET A 611 -13.52 -12.60 -18.36
C MET A 611 -14.40 -11.95 -19.44
N LEU A 612 -14.37 -12.44 -20.68
CA LEU A 612 -15.24 -11.97 -21.77
C LEU A 612 -16.73 -12.23 -21.46
N THR A 613 -17.05 -13.35 -20.81
CA THR A 613 -18.43 -13.65 -20.37
C THR A 613 -18.93 -12.63 -19.35
N TRP A 614 -18.09 -12.20 -18.40
CA TRP A 614 -18.48 -11.17 -17.42
C TRP A 614 -18.63 -9.79 -18.05
N ILE A 615 -17.79 -9.44 -19.03
CA ILE A 615 -17.95 -8.23 -19.83
C ILE A 615 -19.27 -8.21 -20.57
N GLN A 616 -19.65 -9.33 -21.21
CA GLN A 616 -20.93 -9.43 -21.90
C GLN A 616 -22.11 -9.21 -20.93
N LYS A 617 -22.07 -9.84 -19.75
CA LYS A 617 -23.10 -9.63 -18.72
C LYS A 617 -23.16 -8.18 -18.22
N GLY A 618 -22.01 -7.50 -18.12
CA GLY A 618 -21.92 -6.07 -17.84
C GLY A 618 -22.61 -5.21 -18.91
N GLN A 619 -22.36 -5.51 -20.19
CA GLN A 619 -23.04 -4.87 -21.32
C GLN A 619 -24.56 -5.08 -21.30
N GLU A 620 -25.01 -6.32 -21.07
CA GLU A 620 -26.44 -6.66 -20.98
C GLU A 620 -27.12 -5.92 -19.82
N ASN A 621 -26.46 -5.84 -18.66
CA ASN A 621 -26.93 -5.07 -17.51
C ASN A 621 -27.06 -3.58 -17.82
N SER A 622 -26.04 -2.97 -18.42
CA SER A 622 -26.05 -1.57 -18.83
C SER A 622 -27.20 -1.26 -19.81
N GLN A 623 -27.44 -2.16 -20.77
CA GLN A 623 -28.54 -2.02 -21.74
C GLN A 623 -29.94 -2.19 -21.13
N ALA A 624 -30.07 -2.94 -20.04
CA ALA A 624 -31.33 -3.17 -19.35
C ALA A 624 -31.75 -2.00 -18.43
N GLN A 625 -30.84 -1.09 -18.09
CA GLN A 625 -31.13 0.04 -17.21
C GLN A 625 -32.10 1.05 -17.87
N PRO A 626 -33.03 1.63 -17.09
CA PRO A 626 -34.04 2.58 -17.61
C PRO A 626 -33.41 3.87 -18.14
N ASN A 627 -32.30 4.32 -17.55
CA ASN A 627 -31.49 5.43 -18.02
C ASN A 627 -30.31 4.90 -18.83
N LYS A 628 -30.56 4.39 -20.04
CA LYS A 628 -29.52 3.91 -20.96
C LYS A 628 -28.48 5.00 -21.21
N THR A 629 -27.44 5.04 -20.39
CA THR A 629 -26.34 5.98 -20.54
C THR A 629 -25.44 5.43 -21.63
N PHE A 630 -25.41 6.14 -22.76
CA PHE A 630 -24.47 5.88 -23.85
C PHE A 630 -23.04 5.72 -23.33
N GLU A 631 -22.67 6.50 -22.31
CA GLU A 631 -21.38 6.46 -21.64
C GLU A 631 -21.07 5.09 -21.04
N ASN A 632 -21.98 4.46 -20.28
CA ASN A 632 -21.74 3.16 -19.66
C ASN A 632 -21.66 2.04 -20.71
N GLU A 633 -22.54 2.06 -21.73
CA GLU A 633 -22.47 1.11 -22.84
C GLU A 633 -21.11 1.21 -23.56
N MET A 634 -20.65 2.44 -23.78
CA MET A 634 -19.35 2.71 -24.40
C MET A 634 -18.18 2.28 -23.52
N GLN A 635 -18.23 2.51 -22.19
CA GLN A 635 -17.21 2.06 -21.26
C GLN A 635 -16.99 0.55 -21.33
N TRP A 636 -18.08 -0.24 -21.34
CA TRP A 636 -17.97 -1.70 -21.49
C TRP A 636 -17.41 -2.13 -22.85
N LYS A 637 -17.82 -1.47 -23.94
CA LYS A 637 -17.27 -1.76 -25.28
C LYS A 637 -15.79 -1.44 -25.38
N MET A 638 -15.35 -0.33 -24.77
CA MET A 638 -13.93 0.03 -24.72
C MET A 638 -13.11 -0.92 -23.83
N ARG A 639 -13.70 -1.39 -22.72
CA ARG A 639 -13.08 -2.42 -21.86
C ARG A 639 -12.92 -3.75 -22.60
N GLU A 640 -13.92 -4.18 -23.35
CA GLU A 640 -13.79 -5.36 -24.21
C GLU A 640 -12.69 -5.15 -25.27
N LEU A 641 -12.67 -3.99 -25.92
CA LEU A 641 -11.66 -3.66 -26.93
C LEU A 641 -10.25 -3.72 -26.34
N SER A 642 -10.02 -3.14 -25.16
CA SER A 642 -8.69 -3.15 -24.53
C SER A 642 -8.20 -4.56 -24.24
N PHE A 643 -9.06 -5.46 -23.78
CA PHE A 643 -8.68 -6.85 -23.54
C PHE A 643 -8.51 -7.67 -24.82
N ARG A 644 -9.33 -7.42 -25.85
CA ARG A 644 -9.15 -8.06 -27.16
C ARG A 644 -7.84 -7.62 -27.81
N LEU A 645 -7.45 -6.35 -27.67
CA LEU A 645 -6.17 -5.81 -28.17
C LEU A 645 -4.93 -6.46 -27.52
N GLU A 646 -5.05 -7.11 -26.36
CA GLU A 646 -3.95 -7.91 -25.79
C GLU A 646 -3.53 -9.07 -26.72
N ASP A 647 -4.43 -9.50 -27.61
CA ASP A 647 -4.18 -10.45 -28.68
C ASP A 647 -4.55 -9.87 -30.04
N THR A 648 -3.55 -9.31 -30.73
CA THR A 648 -3.72 -8.76 -32.08
C THR A 648 -4.11 -9.81 -33.13
N SER A 649 -4.06 -11.10 -32.79
CA SER A 649 -4.50 -12.21 -33.66
C SER A 649 -5.93 -12.67 -33.39
N ASP A 650 -6.63 -12.07 -32.42
CA ASP A 650 -8.03 -12.37 -32.11
C ASP A 650 -8.91 -12.20 -33.38
N PRO A 651 -9.55 -13.28 -33.87
CA PRO A 651 -10.30 -13.23 -35.13
C PRO A 651 -11.53 -12.32 -35.05
N GLU A 652 -12.07 -12.07 -33.86
CA GLU A 652 -13.26 -11.24 -33.64
C GLU A 652 -12.91 -9.75 -33.46
N LEU A 653 -11.64 -9.40 -33.20
CA LEU A 653 -11.21 -8.03 -32.90
C LEU A 653 -11.56 -7.04 -34.04
N SER A 654 -11.26 -7.38 -35.30
CA SER A 654 -11.55 -6.50 -36.44
C SER A 654 -13.05 -6.25 -36.59
N ASP A 655 -13.86 -7.30 -36.44
CA ASP A 655 -15.32 -7.20 -36.56
C ASP A 655 -15.92 -6.40 -35.40
N PHE A 656 -15.39 -6.58 -34.19
CA PHE A 656 -15.76 -5.82 -33.00
C PHE A 656 -15.41 -4.33 -33.13
N MET A 657 -14.20 -3.99 -33.58
CA MET A 657 -13.80 -2.61 -33.88
C MET A 657 -14.72 -1.96 -34.93
N LYS A 658 -15.14 -2.74 -35.95
CA LYS A 658 -16.07 -2.27 -36.97
C LYS A 658 -17.47 -2.02 -36.39
N GLU A 659 -17.96 -2.87 -35.50
CA GLU A 659 -19.22 -2.65 -34.78
C GLU A 659 -19.17 -1.31 -34.03
N ILE A 660 -18.09 -1.04 -33.30
CA ILE A 660 -17.93 0.22 -32.56
C ILE A 660 -17.90 1.41 -33.53
N TRP A 661 -17.12 1.31 -34.61
CA TRP A 661 -16.98 2.34 -35.63
C TRP A 661 -18.33 2.71 -36.26
N ASP A 662 -19.09 1.72 -36.72
CA ASP A 662 -20.34 1.93 -37.44
C ASP A 662 -21.47 2.42 -36.53
N LYS A 663 -21.54 1.89 -35.29
CA LYS A 663 -22.61 2.18 -34.34
C LYS A 663 -22.41 3.50 -33.60
N TYR A 664 -21.19 3.81 -33.16
CA TYR A 664 -20.92 4.96 -32.29
C TYR A 664 -20.13 6.08 -32.99
N GLY A 665 -19.33 5.75 -34.01
CA GLY A 665 -18.49 6.74 -34.70
C GLY A 665 -19.27 7.84 -35.45
N LYS A 666 -20.58 7.69 -35.69
CA LYS A 666 -21.45 8.76 -36.21
C LYS A 666 -21.89 9.75 -35.14
N LYS A 667 -22.03 9.29 -33.89
CA LYS A 667 -22.50 10.09 -32.76
C LYS A 667 -21.34 10.81 -32.06
N THR A 668 -20.18 10.17 -32.03
CA THR A 668 -18.98 10.68 -31.38
C THR A 668 -17.79 10.49 -32.33
N PRO A 669 -17.47 11.50 -33.17
CA PRO A 669 -16.40 11.42 -34.16
C PRO A 669 -15.02 11.04 -33.57
N GLN A 670 -14.73 11.49 -32.34
CA GLN A 670 -13.50 11.18 -31.60
C GLN A 670 -13.25 9.67 -31.47
N ILE A 671 -14.30 8.84 -31.39
CA ILE A 671 -14.15 7.37 -31.33
C ILE A 671 -13.42 6.83 -32.56
N LYS A 672 -13.66 7.42 -33.74
CA LYS A 672 -12.98 7.01 -34.96
C LYS A 672 -11.49 7.32 -34.91
N GLU A 673 -11.13 8.49 -34.38
CA GLU A 673 -9.74 8.89 -34.17
C GLU A 673 -9.04 7.93 -33.20
N TYR A 674 -9.70 7.57 -32.10
CA TYR A 674 -9.18 6.56 -31.16
C TYR A 674 -9.00 5.19 -31.78
N LEU A 675 -10.00 4.68 -32.53
CA LEU A 675 -9.90 3.39 -33.20
C LEU A 675 -8.80 3.37 -34.27
N MET A 676 -8.58 4.49 -34.97
CA MET A 676 -7.47 4.65 -35.91
C MET A 676 -6.12 4.67 -35.18
N ALA A 677 -6.03 5.37 -34.06
CA ALA A 677 -4.82 5.40 -33.23
C ALA A 677 -4.48 4.00 -32.71
N PHE A 678 -5.46 3.22 -32.24
CA PHE A 678 -5.25 1.82 -31.84
C PHE A 678 -4.81 0.95 -33.01
N ALA A 679 -5.48 1.04 -34.17
CA ALA A 679 -5.09 0.27 -35.35
C ALA A 679 -3.65 0.59 -35.80
N GLN A 680 -3.23 1.85 -35.69
CA GLN A 680 -1.86 2.26 -36.00
C GLN A 680 -0.86 1.77 -34.94
N ALA A 681 -1.17 1.94 -33.66
CA ALA A 681 -0.29 1.56 -32.55
C ALA A 681 -0.04 0.05 -32.48
N PHE A 682 -1.06 -0.76 -32.75
CA PHE A 682 -0.99 -2.22 -32.74
C PHE A 682 -0.73 -2.84 -34.13
N GLU A 683 -0.43 -2.01 -35.14
CA GLU A 683 -0.18 -2.43 -36.52
C GLU A 683 -1.27 -3.37 -37.11
N LEU A 684 -2.54 -3.12 -36.78
CA LEU A 684 -3.68 -3.97 -37.17
C LEU A 684 -4.03 -3.78 -38.66
N ASP A 685 -4.26 -4.88 -39.38
CA ASP A 685 -4.82 -4.79 -40.74
C ASP A 685 -6.35 -4.71 -40.70
N VAL A 686 -6.88 -3.49 -40.77
CA VAL A 686 -8.32 -3.18 -40.81
C VAL A 686 -8.71 -2.54 -42.15
N PRO A 687 -8.98 -3.34 -43.21
CA PRO A 687 -9.22 -2.82 -44.57
C PRO A 687 -10.38 -1.84 -44.68
N TRP A 688 -11.39 -1.98 -43.81
CA TRP A 688 -12.60 -1.16 -43.80
C TRP A 688 -12.35 0.27 -43.30
N MET A 689 -11.27 0.54 -42.56
CA MET A 689 -10.88 1.91 -42.18
C MET A 689 -10.20 2.67 -43.33
N LYS A 690 -9.37 1.97 -44.13
CA LYS A 690 -8.62 2.55 -45.27
C LYS A 690 -9.56 3.17 -46.33
N GLY A 691 -10.77 2.64 -46.49
CA GLY A 691 -11.79 3.18 -47.39
C GLY A 691 -12.52 4.44 -46.88
N ALA A 692 -12.49 4.71 -45.57
CA ALA A 692 -13.16 5.88 -44.97
C ALA A 692 -12.32 7.16 -45.04
N SER A 693 -10.98 7.04 -45.05
CA SER A 693 -10.03 8.17 -45.12
C SER A 693 -10.04 8.91 -46.47
N LEU A 694 -10.50 8.29 -47.55
CA LEU A 694 -10.57 8.90 -48.89
C LEU A 694 -11.73 9.89 -49.08
N LEU A 695 -12.69 9.95 -48.15
CA LEU A 695 -13.88 10.82 -48.25
C LEU A 695 -13.83 12.05 -47.33
N ASP A 696 -12.81 12.18 -46.48
CA ASP A 696 -12.67 13.29 -45.53
C ASP A 696 -11.26 13.91 -45.67
N THR A 697 -11.08 14.75 -46.69
CA THR A 697 -9.81 15.47 -46.92
C THR A 697 -9.88 16.86 -46.32
N GLY A 698 -9.61 16.94 -45.01
CA GLY A 698 -9.18 18.14 -44.31
C GLY A 698 -7.78 17.88 -43.73
N GLU A 699 -6.86 18.79 -43.97
CA GLU A 699 -5.40 18.68 -43.74
C GLU A 699 -5.02 18.11 -42.35
N LEU A 700 -4.31 16.97 -42.34
CA LEU A 700 -3.69 16.37 -41.16
C LEU A 700 -2.22 16.82 -41.07
N SER A 701 -1.96 17.84 -40.26
CA SER A 701 -0.64 18.15 -39.73
C SER A 701 -0.73 18.26 -38.21
N GLY A 702 -0.31 17.21 -37.51
CA GLY A 702 -0.19 17.19 -36.07
C GLY A 702 0.74 16.06 -35.66
N ASN A 703 1.91 16.40 -35.12
CA ASN A 703 2.80 15.46 -34.46
C ASN A 703 2.03 14.81 -33.31
N ALA A 704 1.69 13.52 -33.45
CA ALA A 704 1.37 12.68 -32.31
C ALA A 704 2.69 12.41 -31.58
N SER A 705 3.00 13.22 -30.58
CA SER A 705 3.92 12.81 -29.51
C SER A 705 3.32 11.58 -28.85
N GLY A 706 4.10 10.49 -28.79
CA GLY A 706 3.72 9.24 -28.15
C GLY A 706 3.66 9.37 -26.62
N GLU A 707 2.74 10.19 -26.12
CA GLU A 707 2.34 10.19 -24.71
C GLU A 707 1.32 9.07 -24.50
N GLY A 708 1.71 8.08 -23.69
CA GLY A 708 0.82 7.20 -22.94
C GLY A 708 -0.20 6.41 -23.73
N ILE A 709 0.22 5.26 -24.30
CA ILE A 709 -0.74 4.18 -24.59
C ILE A 709 -1.23 3.67 -23.24
N TRP A 710 -2.46 4.06 -22.89
CA TRP A 710 -3.16 3.68 -21.67
C TRP A 710 -3.25 2.16 -21.51
N ALA A 711 -2.91 1.65 -20.32
CA ALA A 711 -3.23 0.31 -19.85
C ALA A 711 -4.42 0.38 -18.87
N PRO A 712 -5.37 -0.58 -18.87
CA PRO A 712 -6.44 -0.60 -17.88
C PRO A 712 -5.85 -0.85 -16.48
N GLY A 713 -5.81 0.19 -15.64
CA GLY A 713 -5.32 0.11 -14.26
C GLY A 713 -4.48 1.31 -13.80
N ASP A 714 -3.93 2.10 -14.73
CA ASP A 714 -3.17 3.30 -14.39
C ASP A 714 -4.10 4.49 -14.10
N ALA A 715 -3.75 5.29 -13.09
CA ALA A 715 -4.35 6.60 -12.88
C ALA A 715 -4.06 7.48 -14.11
N ALA A 716 -5.10 8.12 -14.64
CA ALA A 716 -4.97 8.98 -15.81
C ALA A 716 -4.05 10.18 -15.48
N PRO A 717 -3.14 10.58 -16.39
CA PRO A 717 -2.44 11.85 -16.24
C PRO A 717 -3.44 13.01 -16.37
N ASP A 718 -3.41 13.95 -15.42
CA ASP A 718 -4.22 15.16 -15.47
C ASP A 718 -3.70 16.06 -16.60
N SER A 719 -4.47 16.18 -17.69
CA SER A 719 -4.15 17.11 -18.77
C SER A 719 -4.70 18.50 -18.45
N ASP A 720 -3.82 19.41 -18.03
CA ASP A 720 -4.14 20.84 -17.86
C ASP A 720 -4.21 21.56 -19.21
N ALA A 721 -5.29 21.34 -19.94
CA ALA A 721 -5.67 22.15 -21.10
C ALA A 721 -7.20 22.16 -21.25
N GLY A 722 -7.79 23.35 -21.15
CA GLY A 722 -9.24 23.55 -21.12
C GLY A 722 -9.98 23.07 -22.38
N GLN A 723 -10.36 21.80 -22.39
CA GLN A 723 -11.54 21.21 -23.02
C GLN A 723 -11.67 19.80 -22.43
N LYS A 724 -12.70 19.57 -21.58
CA LYS A 724 -12.93 18.29 -20.91
C LYS A 724 -13.11 17.18 -21.94
N LEU A 725 -12.03 16.43 -22.19
CA LEU A 725 -12.02 15.19 -22.95
C LEU A 725 -12.69 14.12 -22.06
N TRP A 726 -13.74 13.47 -22.56
CA TRP A 726 -14.34 12.33 -21.85
C TRP A 726 -13.42 11.12 -22.04
N ILE A 727 -12.87 10.62 -20.93
CA ILE A 727 -12.00 9.44 -20.84
C ILE A 727 -12.70 8.44 -19.89
N PRO A 728 -12.75 7.14 -20.21
CA PRO A 728 -13.31 6.13 -19.31
C PRO A 728 -12.59 6.14 -17.94
N GLY A 729 -13.33 6.24 -16.84
CA GLY A 729 -12.78 6.22 -15.47
C GLY A 729 -12.92 7.51 -14.66
N GLN A 730 -13.52 8.58 -15.21
CA GLN A 730 -13.93 9.73 -14.39
C GLN A 730 -15.16 9.39 -13.54
N SER A 731 -14.93 8.77 -12.38
CA SER A 731 -15.86 8.77 -11.24
C SER A 731 -15.13 8.59 -9.93
#